data_AF-A0A453SP52-F1
#
_entry.id   AF-A0A453SP52-F1
#
_cell.length_a   1.000
_cell.length_b   1.000
_cell.length_c   1.000
_cell.angle_alpha   90.00
_cell.angle_beta   90.00
_cell.angle_gamma   90.00
#
_symmetry.space_group_name_H-M   'P 1'
#
loop_
_entity.id
_entity.type
_entity.pdbx_description
1 polymer ?
#
loop_
_entity_poly.entity_id
_entity_poly.type
_entity_poly.pdbx_seq_one_letter_code
_entity_poly.pdbx_strand_id
1 'polypeptide(L)'
;MAAGYPHRSIVWQIAEDYSNCETLLRLPGYCPMPAFRDVTDVPLVVRGLRKSRSEVRKDLGIAESTKVVIFNFGGQPAGWKLKQEWLPDGWICLVCGASDSQEVPPNFIKLEKDTYTPDVMAASDCMLGKIGYGTASEALAYKLPFVFVRRDYFNEEPFLRNLLEHHQSSIEMIRRDFLAGHWKPYLLRALTLQPSYDGPTNGGQVAARILQDIAVGKKCASDKFNGARRLQDAIVLGYQLQRTPGKDVGIPDWYSLNGTEIGAHPIIENTEKIKTAESCCEDFEILHGDLQGLTDTMAFLKSLSGLTGNELKDSEVQSRERTAASVLFDWEREIYVARAPGRLDVMGGIADYSGSLVLQMPLREACHVAVQRNHPSKQKLWKHVQARQLENTGVVPVVQIVSFGSELSNRAPTFDMDLSDFMDGDKPISYEKAREFFCQDPSQKWAAYVSGTILILMTELGVQFTDSMSILVSSAVPEGKGVSSSASVEVATMSAIAAAYGLNVTPRDLALLCQKVENHVVGAPCGVMDQMASACGEANKLLAMVCQPAEVKELVMIPSHIRFWGLDSGIRHSVGGGDYGSVRVGTYMGRKMIKCAASDLVSVSSTSDAPAQSDDYKEKGRDVLKSEASMEYLCKLPPHRYEAAYSKDIPETITGDAFLEKYGDHDDMVTVIDPKRSYSVKAPTRHPIYENFRVETFKALLTAANTDEQLSALGELMYQCHYSYNACGLGSDGTDRLVNLVQEMQHRKTPENGGPNLYGAKITGGGSGGSVCVIGKNCLQSAEEIAEIQQRYKAATGYQPIVFDGSSPGAGKFGYLKIRRRLIITK
;
A
#
# COMPACT_ATOMS: atom_id res chain seq x y z
N MET A 1 -2.33 -6.43 16.09
CA MET A 1 -3.80 -6.58 16.02
C MET A 1 -4.45 -5.83 17.18
N ALA A 2 -5.52 -5.06 16.95
CA ALA A 2 -6.31 -4.45 18.05
C ALA A 2 -7.83 -4.32 17.76
N ALA A 3 -8.35 -4.83 16.65
CA ALA A 3 -9.78 -4.79 16.32
C ALA A 3 -10.35 -6.21 16.20
N GLY A 4 -10.25 -7.01 17.27
CA GLY A 4 -10.76 -8.38 17.31
C GLY A 4 -12.03 -8.46 18.13
N TYR A 5 -13.15 -8.86 17.50
CA TYR A 5 -14.41 -9.40 18.07
C TYR A 5 -15.56 -8.52 18.63
N PRO A 6 -15.42 -7.45 19.44
CA PRO A 6 -16.56 -6.83 20.13
C PRO A 6 -17.45 -5.95 19.24
N HIS A 7 -16.98 -5.55 18.06
CA HIS A 7 -17.75 -4.69 17.15
C HIS A 7 -18.66 -5.47 16.20
N ARG A 8 -18.52 -6.80 16.11
CA ARG A 8 -19.33 -7.62 15.21
C ARG A 8 -20.81 -7.57 15.61
N SER A 9 -21.11 -7.60 16.90
CA SER A 9 -22.48 -7.45 17.42
C SER A 9 -23.10 -6.10 17.07
N ILE A 10 -22.33 -5.01 17.15
CA ILE A 10 -22.79 -3.65 16.80
C ILE A 10 -23.10 -3.54 15.31
N VAL A 11 -22.22 -4.05 14.44
CA VAL A 11 -22.46 -4.03 12.99
C VAL A 11 -23.69 -4.84 12.61
N TRP A 12 -23.90 -6.01 13.23
CA TRP A 12 -25.12 -6.80 13.04
C TRP A 12 -26.37 -6.07 13.55
N GLN A 13 -26.30 -5.40 14.70
CA GLN A 13 -27.41 -4.61 15.23
C GLN A 13 -27.78 -3.45 14.30
N ILE A 14 -26.80 -2.66 13.84
CA ILE A 14 -27.03 -1.55 12.89
C ILE A 14 -27.70 -2.08 11.62
N ALA A 15 -27.23 -3.22 11.13
CA ALA A 15 -27.81 -3.83 9.96
C ALA A 15 -29.26 -4.28 10.24
N GLU A 16 -29.50 -5.00 11.34
CA GLU A 16 -30.85 -5.41 11.74
C GLU A 16 -31.80 -4.22 11.83
N ASP A 17 -31.36 -3.13 12.46
CA ASP A 17 -32.10 -1.87 12.56
C ASP A 17 -32.44 -1.31 11.17
N TYR A 18 -31.49 -1.32 10.22
CA TYR A 18 -31.72 -0.88 8.84
C TYR A 18 -32.66 -1.79 8.05
N SER A 19 -32.71 -3.09 8.36
CA SER A 19 -33.68 -4.00 7.72
C SER A 19 -35.13 -3.71 8.10
N ASN A 20 -35.35 -3.05 9.23
CA ASN A 20 -36.67 -2.61 9.68
C ASN A 20 -37.11 -1.29 9.02
N CYS A 21 -36.24 -0.62 8.26
CA CYS A 21 -36.62 0.59 7.54
C CYS A 21 -37.45 0.26 6.30
N GLU A 22 -38.64 0.83 6.20
CA GLU A 22 -39.54 0.63 5.05
C GLU A 22 -39.20 1.52 3.85
N THR A 23 -38.73 2.74 4.10
CA THR A 23 -38.45 3.77 3.08
C THR A 23 -37.18 4.56 3.42
N LEU A 24 -36.47 5.02 2.39
CA LEU A 24 -35.28 5.87 2.50
C LEU A 24 -35.54 7.23 1.85
N LEU A 25 -35.37 8.32 2.60
CA LEU A 25 -35.27 9.67 2.04
C LEU A 25 -33.80 9.96 1.72
N ARG A 26 -33.48 10.09 0.44
CA ARG A 26 -32.09 10.17 -0.03
C ARG A 26 -31.73 11.59 -0.44
N LEU A 27 -30.57 12.04 0.04
CA LEU A 27 -30.08 13.40 -0.15
C LEU A 27 -29.13 13.50 -1.36
N PRO A 28 -29.00 14.66 -2.02
CA PRO A 28 -28.03 14.84 -3.11
C PRO A 28 -26.59 14.52 -2.66
N GLY A 29 -25.78 13.92 -3.54
CA GLY A 29 -24.43 13.46 -3.18
C GLY A 29 -24.43 12.20 -2.29
N TYR A 30 -25.44 11.35 -2.41
CA TYR A 30 -25.57 10.09 -1.68
C TYR A 30 -24.54 9.04 -2.11
N CYS A 31 -24.16 8.16 -1.18
CA CYS A 31 -23.56 6.86 -1.51
C CYS A 31 -24.66 5.83 -1.84
N PRO A 32 -24.40 4.76 -2.63
CA PRO A 32 -25.40 3.73 -2.86
C PRO A 32 -25.83 3.01 -1.59
N MET A 33 -27.14 2.86 -1.45
CA MET A 33 -27.78 2.23 -0.31
C MET A 33 -28.70 1.09 -0.79
N PRO A 34 -28.16 -0.03 -1.32
CA PRO A 34 -28.98 -1.11 -1.92
C PRO A 34 -29.85 -1.87 -0.91
N ALA A 35 -29.64 -1.63 0.39
CA ALA A 35 -30.47 -2.16 1.46
C ALA A 35 -31.93 -1.70 1.36
N PHE A 36 -32.16 -0.49 0.79
CA PHE A 36 -33.48 0.14 0.76
C PHE A 36 -34.07 0.03 -0.65
N ARG A 37 -35.29 -0.50 -0.75
CA ARG A 37 -36.01 -0.67 -2.01
C ARG A 37 -36.86 0.54 -2.39
N ASP A 38 -37.49 1.15 -1.40
CA ASP A 38 -38.29 2.35 -1.58
C ASP A 38 -37.44 3.57 -1.24
N VAL A 39 -36.98 4.26 -2.28
CA VAL A 39 -36.09 5.42 -2.16
C VAL A 39 -36.80 6.63 -2.74
N THR A 40 -36.96 7.68 -1.93
CA THR A 40 -37.45 8.97 -2.38
C THR A 40 -36.33 9.99 -2.30
N ASP A 41 -35.90 10.51 -3.44
CA ASP A 41 -34.95 11.61 -3.49
C ASP A 41 -35.61 12.90 -3.00
N VAL A 42 -34.92 13.62 -2.11
CA VAL A 42 -35.34 14.94 -1.63
C VAL A 42 -34.34 16.01 -2.09
N PRO A 43 -34.79 17.27 -2.22
CA PRO A 43 -33.88 18.38 -2.50
C PRO A 43 -32.75 18.53 -1.48
N LEU A 44 -31.80 19.41 -1.79
CA LEU A 44 -30.72 19.75 -0.89
C LEU A 44 -31.28 20.24 0.45
N VAL A 45 -30.80 19.68 1.55
CA VAL A 45 -31.21 20.06 2.90
C VAL A 45 -30.26 21.15 3.38
N VAL A 46 -30.79 22.36 3.47
CA VAL A 46 -30.02 23.57 3.77
C VAL A 46 -30.74 24.32 4.89
N ARG A 47 -29.96 24.82 5.86
CA ARG A 47 -30.50 25.71 6.89
C ARG A 47 -30.82 27.09 6.27
N GLY A 48 -31.91 27.72 6.65
CA GLY A 48 -32.23 29.07 6.18
C GLY A 48 -31.32 30.13 6.82
N LEU A 49 -31.05 31.21 6.08
CA LEU A 49 -30.38 32.40 6.62
C LEU A 49 -31.31 33.13 7.59
N ARG A 50 -30.76 33.63 8.69
CA ARG A 50 -31.47 34.49 9.66
C ARG A 50 -31.08 35.95 9.51
N LYS A 51 -29.87 36.23 9.03
CA LYS A 51 -29.33 37.57 8.75
C LYS A 51 -28.76 37.64 7.34
N SER A 52 -28.82 38.82 6.74
CA SER A 52 -28.13 39.13 5.49
C SER A 52 -26.61 39.28 5.71
N ARG A 53 -25.83 39.13 4.64
CA ARG A 53 -24.38 39.35 4.64
C ARG A 53 -23.98 40.69 5.28
N SER A 54 -24.71 41.76 4.96
CA SER A 54 -24.38 43.10 5.45
C SER A 54 -24.65 43.26 6.95
N GLU A 55 -25.72 42.65 7.45
CA GLU A 55 -26.00 42.62 8.90
C GLU A 55 -24.93 41.84 9.66
N VAL A 56 -24.55 40.66 9.17
CA VAL A 56 -23.50 39.84 9.80
C VAL A 56 -22.15 40.57 9.81
N ARG A 57 -21.76 41.18 8.68
CA ARG A 57 -20.49 41.93 8.59
C ARG A 57 -20.48 43.14 9.51
N LYS A 58 -21.61 43.87 9.61
CA LYS A 58 -21.76 44.99 10.53
C LYS A 58 -21.62 44.55 11.99
N ASP A 59 -22.27 43.45 12.37
CA ASP A 59 -22.21 42.91 13.73
C ASP A 59 -20.78 42.48 14.12
N LEU A 60 -20.00 42.00 13.14
CA LEU A 60 -18.60 41.61 13.32
C LEU A 60 -17.60 42.76 13.12
N GLY A 61 -18.06 43.97 12.78
CA GLY A 61 -17.19 45.13 12.52
C GLY A 61 -16.31 45.01 11.26
N ILE A 62 -16.74 44.22 10.27
CA ILE A 62 -16.00 43.94 9.03
C ILE A 62 -16.50 44.84 7.91
N ALA A 63 -15.59 45.54 7.22
CA ALA A 63 -15.94 46.35 6.06
C ALA A 63 -16.35 45.49 4.85
N GLU A 64 -17.27 45.99 4.01
CA GLU A 64 -17.75 45.23 2.85
C GLU A 64 -16.67 44.93 1.81
N SER A 65 -15.65 45.78 1.70
CA SER A 65 -14.50 45.57 0.82
C SER A 65 -13.52 44.51 1.33
N THR A 66 -13.56 44.17 2.62
CA THR A 66 -12.64 43.20 3.21
C THR A 66 -12.98 41.78 2.76
N LYS A 67 -11.95 41.03 2.39
CA LYS A 67 -12.07 39.62 2.04
C LYS A 67 -12.11 38.75 3.29
N VAL A 68 -13.10 37.87 3.35
CA VAL A 68 -13.40 37.04 4.53
C VAL A 68 -13.35 35.56 4.16
N VAL A 69 -12.58 34.78 4.91
CA VAL A 69 -12.62 33.31 4.85
C VAL A 69 -13.19 32.75 6.15
N ILE A 70 -14.14 31.83 6.06
CA ILE A 70 -14.61 31.09 7.24
C ILE A 70 -13.81 29.80 7.42
N PHE A 71 -13.24 29.60 8.60
CA PHE A 71 -12.53 28.39 9.00
C PHE A 71 -13.48 27.45 9.75
N ASN A 72 -13.99 26.43 9.05
CA ASN A 72 -15.11 25.62 9.49
C ASN A 72 -14.72 24.14 9.69
N PHE A 73 -14.09 23.85 10.83
CA PHE A 73 -13.66 22.50 11.24
C PHE A 73 -14.46 21.91 12.41
N GLY A 74 -15.63 22.49 12.74
CA GLY A 74 -16.43 22.22 13.95
C GLY A 74 -16.50 20.76 14.42
N GLY A 75 -16.41 20.57 15.75
CA GLY A 75 -16.47 19.26 16.41
C GLY A 75 -15.15 18.49 16.51
N GLN A 76 -14.03 19.04 16.04
CA GLN A 76 -12.68 18.54 16.36
C GLN A 76 -12.05 19.39 17.46
N PRO A 77 -11.32 18.80 18.43
CA PRO A 77 -10.70 19.56 19.51
C PRO A 77 -9.78 20.65 18.95
N ALA A 78 -10.01 21.87 19.42
CA ALA A 78 -9.33 23.06 18.97
C ALA A 78 -7.92 23.11 19.58
N GLY A 79 -6.90 22.93 18.74
CA GLY A 79 -5.48 22.98 19.11
C GLY A 79 -4.59 23.49 17.98
N TRP A 80 -5.19 24.22 17.03
CA TRP A 80 -4.50 24.72 15.83
C TRP A 80 -3.62 25.91 16.19
N LYS A 81 -2.33 25.84 15.83
CA LYS A 81 -1.39 26.97 15.89
C LYS A 81 -1.49 27.80 14.60
N LEU A 82 -2.61 28.52 14.47
CA LEU A 82 -2.85 29.42 13.33
C LEU A 82 -1.83 30.54 13.33
N LYS A 83 -1.37 30.96 12.16
CA LYS A 83 -0.42 32.07 12.01
C LYS A 83 -0.95 33.13 11.06
N GLN A 84 -0.60 34.39 11.31
CA GLN A 84 -1.09 35.54 10.56
C GLN A 84 -0.75 35.44 9.07
N GLU A 85 0.46 34.94 8.76
CA GLU A 85 1.01 34.82 7.41
C GLU A 85 0.33 33.78 6.52
N TRP A 86 -0.58 32.96 7.06
CA TRP A 86 -1.32 31.95 6.29
C TRP A 86 -2.44 32.55 5.43
N LEU A 87 -2.90 33.77 5.74
CA LEU A 87 -3.93 34.47 4.96
C LEU A 87 -3.29 35.49 3.99
N PRO A 88 -3.92 35.77 2.85
CA PRO A 88 -3.46 36.87 1.99
C PRO A 88 -3.59 38.21 2.71
N ASP A 89 -2.77 39.18 2.29
CA ASP A 89 -2.74 40.49 2.94
C ASP A 89 -4.11 41.17 2.91
N GLY A 90 -4.53 41.72 4.06
CA GLY A 90 -5.83 42.39 4.22
C GLY A 90 -7.03 41.45 4.38
N TRP A 91 -6.85 40.13 4.41
CA TRP A 91 -7.93 39.18 4.66
C TRP A 91 -8.19 38.98 6.15
N ILE A 92 -9.44 38.65 6.48
CA ILE A 92 -9.87 38.23 7.82
C ILE A 92 -10.36 36.78 7.77
N CYS A 93 -10.01 35.99 8.78
CA CYS A 93 -10.53 34.64 8.96
C CYS A 93 -11.49 34.54 10.14
N LEU A 94 -12.68 33.98 9.92
CA LEU A 94 -13.67 33.72 10.97
C LEU A 94 -13.54 32.28 11.47
N VAL A 95 -13.13 32.08 12.72
CA VAL A 95 -12.81 30.77 13.27
C VAL A 95 -14.00 30.18 14.02
N CYS A 96 -14.59 29.12 13.46
CA CYS A 96 -15.72 28.41 14.07
C CYS A 96 -15.24 27.38 15.10
N GLY A 97 -15.89 27.37 16.28
CA GLY A 97 -15.71 26.30 17.26
C GLY A 97 -14.35 26.29 17.97
N ALA A 98 -13.63 27.42 17.99
CA ALA A 98 -12.41 27.57 18.78
C ALA A 98 -12.70 27.47 20.28
N SER A 99 -11.77 26.88 21.03
CA SER A 99 -11.89 26.77 22.49
C SER A 99 -11.66 28.12 23.17
N ASP A 100 -12.14 28.28 24.42
CA ASP A 100 -11.99 29.54 25.19
C ASP A 100 -10.54 29.88 25.52
N SER A 101 -9.68 28.87 25.53
CA SER A 101 -8.24 28.99 25.73
C SER A 101 -7.42 29.06 24.44
N GLN A 102 -8.04 28.98 23.26
CA GLN A 102 -7.29 29.04 22.00
C GLN A 102 -6.95 30.49 21.65
N GLU A 103 -5.67 30.81 21.61
CA GLU A 103 -5.17 32.05 21.03
C GLU A 103 -5.25 32.00 19.50
N VAL A 104 -5.70 33.10 18.89
CA VAL A 104 -5.78 33.28 17.44
C VAL A 104 -5.06 34.57 17.03
N PRO A 105 -4.39 34.63 15.86
CA PRO A 105 -3.70 35.83 15.41
C PRO A 105 -4.66 37.02 15.15
N PRO A 106 -4.16 38.27 15.04
CA PRO A 106 -5.01 39.47 14.93
C PRO A 106 -5.96 39.50 13.72
N ASN A 107 -5.58 38.85 12.61
CA ASN A 107 -6.42 38.72 11.42
C ASN A 107 -7.38 37.50 11.47
N PHE A 108 -7.51 36.87 12.63
CA PHE A 108 -8.45 35.78 12.90
C PHE A 108 -9.43 36.22 13.98
N ILE A 109 -10.72 36.18 13.67
CA ILE A 109 -11.80 36.51 14.60
C ILE A 109 -12.41 35.21 15.09
N LYS A 110 -12.32 34.99 16.40
CA LYS A 110 -13.00 33.87 17.04
C LYS A 110 -14.50 34.14 17.09
N LEU A 111 -15.29 33.20 16.58
CA LEU A 111 -16.74 33.25 16.69
C LEU A 111 -17.22 32.63 18.02
N GLU A 112 -18.31 33.17 18.56
CA GLU A 112 -18.98 32.61 19.74
C GLU A 112 -19.52 31.19 19.45
N LYS A 113 -19.59 30.33 20.47
CA LYS A 113 -19.95 28.90 20.29
C LYS A 113 -21.35 28.69 19.72
N ASP A 114 -22.27 29.60 19.97
CA ASP A 114 -23.67 29.60 19.53
C ASP A 114 -23.89 30.41 18.23
N THR A 115 -22.81 30.93 17.63
CA THR A 115 -22.87 31.61 16.33
C THR A 115 -23.53 30.72 15.29
N TYR A 116 -24.56 31.26 14.64
CA TYR A 116 -25.29 30.54 13.60
C TYR A 116 -24.46 30.48 12.31
N THR A 117 -23.71 29.39 12.14
CA THR A 117 -22.74 29.18 11.04
C THR A 117 -23.25 29.52 9.64
N PRO A 118 -24.50 29.20 9.24
CA PRO A 118 -25.00 29.50 7.89
C PRO A 118 -24.96 30.99 7.53
N ASP A 119 -25.28 31.88 8.48
CA ASP A 119 -25.22 33.33 8.27
C ASP A 119 -23.78 33.80 8.01
N VAL A 120 -22.82 33.24 8.76
CA VAL A 120 -21.40 33.57 8.63
C VAL A 120 -20.81 33.01 7.34
N MET A 121 -21.24 31.82 6.91
CA MET A 121 -20.87 31.25 5.62
C MET A 121 -21.31 32.17 4.48
N ALA A 122 -22.58 32.59 4.46
CA ALA A 122 -23.09 33.52 3.43
C ALA A 122 -22.44 34.91 3.50
N ALA A 123 -21.95 35.33 4.67
CA ALA A 123 -21.22 36.58 4.85
C ALA A 123 -19.74 36.53 4.41
N SER A 124 -19.22 35.35 4.10
CA SER A 124 -17.82 35.10 3.72
C SER A 124 -17.62 35.12 2.20
N ASP A 125 -16.39 35.32 1.74
CA ASP A 125 -16.03 35.27 0.32
C ASP A 125 -15.59 33.86 -0.11
N CYS A 126 -15.09 33.06 0.83
CA CYS A 126 -14.86 31.63 0.65
C CYS A 126 -14.86 30.90 2.01
N MET A 127 -14.85 29.58 1.97
CA MET A 127 -14.76 28.71 3.13
C MET A 127 -13.53 27.82 3.05
N LEU A 128 -12.85 27.63 4.18
CA LEU A 128 -11.86 26.60 4.41
C LEU A 128 -12.37 25.62 5.46
N GLY A 129 -12.47 24.33 5.15
CA GLY A 129 -13.08 23.38 6.08
C GLY A 129 -12.92 21.91 5.73
N LYS A 130 -13.50 21.06 6.56
CA LYS A 130 -13.62 19.62 6.29
C LYS A 130 -14.85 19.33 5.43
N ILE A 131 -14.75 18.37 4.51
CA ILE A 131 -15.90 17.92 3.72
C ILE A 131 -16.90 17.12 4.57
N GLY A 132 -18.18 17.42 4.40
CA GLY A 132 -19.31 16.76 5.05
C GLY A 132 -20.61 17.32 4.51
N TYR A 133 -21.70 16.54 4.60
CA TYR A 133 -22.95 16.86 3.89
C TYR A 133 -23.46 18.28 4.21
N GLY A 134 -23.59 18.64 5.50
CA GLY A 134 -24.10 19.97 5.88
C GLY A 134 -23.23 21.13 5.38
N THR A 135 -21.91 20.97 5.40
CA THR A 135 -20.97 21.97 4.89
C THR A 135 -21.05 22.09 3.37
N ALA A 136 -21.13 20.96 2.67
CA ALA A 136 -21.24 20.92 1.21
C ALA A 136 -22.58 21.49 0.73
N SER A 137 -23.69 21.14 1.39
CA SER A 137 -25.01 21.62 1.04
C SER A 137 -25.16 23.13 1.22
N GLU A 138 -24.63 23.68 2.31
CA GLU A 138 -24.64 25.14 2.56
C GLU A 138 -23.71 25.90 1.61
N ALA A 139 -22.52 25.36 1.30
CA ALA A 139 -21.62 25.96 0.32
C ALA A 139 -22.28 26.09 -1.05
N LEU A 140 -22.93 25.02 -1.53
CA LEU A 140 -23.66 25.01 -2.79
C LEU A 140 -24.82 26.01 -2.78
N ALA A 141 -25.66 25.95 -1.75
CA ALA A 141 -26.85 26.78 -1.64
C ALA A 141 -26.55 28.29 -1.61
N TYR A 142 -25.45 28.67 -0.95
CA TYR A 142 -25.03 30.07 -0.85
C TYR A 142 -24.01 30.47 -1.91
N LYS A 143 -23.71 29.58 -2.87
CA LYS A 143 -22.71 29.78 -3.93
C LYS A 143 -21.36 30.24 -3.36
N LEU A 144 -21.00 29.68 -2.21
CA LEU A 144 -19.76 30.00 -1.48
C LEU A 144 -18.64 29.08 -1.96
N PRO A 145 -17.55 29.61 -2.55
CA PRO A 145 -16.40 28.81 -2.92
C PRO A 145 -15.84 28.04 -1.70
N PHE A 146 -15.71 26.73 -1.83
CA PHE A 146 -15.31 25.84 -0.75
C PHE A 146 -13.93 25.22 -0.99
N VAL A 147 -12.94 25.69 -0.23
CA VAL A 147 -11.64 25.04 -0.10
C VAL A 147 -11.75 23.93 0.95
N PHE A 148 -11.75 22.67 0.53
CA PHE A 148 -11.95 21.55 1.45
C PHE A 148 -10.67 20.76 1.66
N VAL A 149 -10.50 20.26 2.89
CA VAL A 149 -9.51 19.25 3.24
C VAL A 149 -10.20 17.89 3.26
N ARG A 150 -9.57 16.90 2.61
CA ARG A 150 -10.10 15.53 2.51
C ARG A 150 -10.26 14.88 3.88
N ARG A 151 -11.18 13.92 3.93
CA ARG A 151 -11.42 13.05 5.08
C ARG A 151 -11.21 11.61 4.66
N ASP A 152 -10.00 11.11 4.90
CA ASP A 152 -9.69 9.72 4.63
C ASP A 152 -10.63 8.81 5.45
N TYR A 153 -11.06 7.69 4.85
CA TYR A 153 -11.99 6.72 5.43
C TYR A 153 -13.41 7.24 5.69
N PHE A 154 -13.78 8.42 5.16
CA PHE A 154 -15.16 8.89 5.17
C PHE A 154 -15.89 8.44 3.90
N ASN A 155 -16.73 7.40 4.01
CA ASN A 155 -17.36 6.75 2.86
C ASN A 155 -18.20 7.68 1.96
N GLU A 156 -18.76 8.76 2.50
CA GLU A 156 -19.54 9.73 1.73
C GLU A 156 -18.67 10.77 1.00
N GLU A 157 -17.38 10.92 1.36
CA GLU A 157 -16.48 11.92 0.78
C GLU A 157 -16.49 11.95 -0.75
N PRO A 158 -16.35 10.82 -1.46
CA PRO A 158 -16.27 10.84 -2.92
C PRO A 158 -17.53 11.40 -3.58
N PHE A 159 -18.70 11.10 -3.03
CA PHE A 159 -20.00 11.51 -3.57
C PHE A 159 -20.27 12.99 -3.33
N LEU A 160 -19.94 13.48 -2.14
CA LEU A 160 -20.04 14.90 -1.80
C LEU A 160 -19.05 15.74 -2.59
N ARG A 161 -17.84 15.23 -2.79
CA ARG A 161 -16.82 15.89 -3.61
C ARG A 161 -17.28 15.99 -5.07
N ASN A 162 -17.78 14.90 -5.65
CA ASN A 162 -18.30 14.91 -7.02
C ASN A 162 -19.44 15.93 -7.16
N LEU A 163 -20.37 15.96 -6.21
CA LEU A 163 -21.43 16.97 -6.17
C LEU A 163 -20.85 18.41 -6.20
N LEU A 164 -19.83 18.70 -5.38
CA LEU A 164 -19.20 20.02 -5.34
C LEU A 164 -18.43 20.37 -6.62
N GLU A 165 -17.71 19.41 -7.19
CA GLU A 165 -16.93 19.53 -8.44
C GLU A 165 -17.85 19.77 -9.64
N HIS A 166 -18.96 19.02 -9.75
CA HIS A 166 -19.97 19.17 -10.80
C HIS A 166 -20.52 20.60 -10.87
N HIS A 167 -20.73 21.23 -9.71
CA HIS A 167 -21.21 22.62 -9.60
C HIS A 167 -20.09 23.66 -9.53
N GLN A 168 -18.85 23.30 -9.87
CA GLN A 168 -17.67 24.20 -9.89
C GLN A 168 -17.49 25.02 -8.60
N SER A 169 -17.87 24.43 -7.47
CA SER A 169 -18.02 25.15 -6.20
C SER A 169 -16.85 24.96 -5.24
N SER A 170 -15.86 24.14 -5.59
CA SER A 170 -14.83 23.74 -4.63
C SER A 170 -13.42 23.59 -5.18
N ILE A 171 -12.44 23.63 -4.27
CA ILE A 171 -11.03 23.34 -4.50
C ILE A 171 -10.57 22.38 -3.39
N GLU A 172 -9.93 21.28 -3.76
CA GLU A 172 -9.24 20.42 -2.80
C GLU A 172 -7.93 21.07 -2.36
N MET A 173 -7.73 21.20 -1.05
CA MET A 173 -6.44 21.48 -0.43
C MET A 173 -5.90 20.19 0.18
N ILE A 174 -4.70 19.79 -0.25
CA ILE A 174 -4.05 18.60 0.32
C ILE A 174 -3.68 18.86 1.78
N ARG A 175 -3.76 17.81 2.60
CA ARG A 175 -3.60 17.91 4.07
C ARG A 175 -2.25 18.51 4.46
N ARG A 176 -1.18 18.19 3.72
CA ARG A 176 0.16 18.77 3.91
C ARG A 176 0.14 20.29 3.85
N ASP A 177 -0.37 20.85 2.76
CA ASP A 177 -0.38 22.30 2.52
C ASP A 177 -1.29 23.02 3.53
N PHE A 178 -2.37 22.35 3.96
CA PHE A 178 -3.19 22.81 5.07
C PHE A 178 -2.40 22.90 6.39
N LEU A 179 -1.65 21.86 6.75
CA LEU A 179 -0.88 21.80 8.00
C LEU A 179 0.34 22.75 7.98
N ALA A 180 0.96 22.95 6.82
CA ALA A 180 2.09 23.87 6.62
C ALA A 180 1.65 25.34 6.57
N GLY A 181 0.36 25.62 6.35
CA GLY A 181 -0.17 26.98 6.25
C GLY A 181 -0.07 27.62 4.88
N HIS A 182 0.15 26.82 3.82
CA HIS A 182 0.21 27.28 2.44
C HIS A 182 -1.19 27.55 1.87
N TRP A 183 -2.02 28.32 2.58
CA TRP A 183 -3.44 28.49 2.25
C TRP A 183 -3.66 29.55 1.16
N LYS A 184 -2.84 30.61 1.13
CA LYS A 184 -3.00 31.77 0.24
C LYS A 184 -3.31 31.39 -1.21
N PRO A 185 -2.59 30.46 -1.86
CA PRO A 185 -2.87 30.18 -3.27
C PRO A 185 -4.23 29.52 -3.51
N TYR A 186 -4.66 28.67 -2.57
CA TYR A 186 -5.96 28.02 -2.62
C TYR A 186 -7.09 29.02 -2.41
N LEU A 187 -6.91 29.97 -1.48
CA LEU A 187 -7.90 31.02 -1.20
C LEU A 187 -8.04 31.99 -2.37
N LEU A 188 -6.93 32.44 -2.97
CA LEU A 188 -6.95 33.31 -4.14
C LEU A 188 -7.61 32.63 -5.34
N ARG A 189 -7.32 31.34 -5.54
CA ARG A 189 -7.95 30.55 -6.60
C ARG A 189 -9.44 30.28 -6.32
N ALA A 190 -9.85 30.15 -5.05
CA ALA A 190 -11.26 29.98 -4.71
C ALA A 190 -12.12 31.16 -5.20
N LEU A 191 -11.57 32.37 -5.19
CA LEU A 191 -12.26 33.56 -5.71
C LEU A 191 -12.45 33.56 -7.23
N THR A 192 -11.74 32.71 -7.97
CA THR A 192 -11.91 32.60 -9.44
C THR A 192 -12.97 31.56 -9.82
N LEU A 193 -13.53 30.84 -8.86
CA LEU A 193 -14.58 29.85 -9.11
C LEU A 193 -15.91 30.52 -9.47
N GLN A 194 -16.75 29.80 -10.21
CA GLN A 194 -18.12 30.21 -10.55
C GLN A 194 -19.13 29.15 -10.09
N PRO A 195 -19.48 29.10 -8.79
CA PRO A 195 -20.42 28.11 -8.26
C PRO A 195 -21.79 28.23 -8.92
N SER A 196 -22.35 27.12 -9.42
CA SER A 196 -23.51 27.11 -10.33
C SER A 196 -24.73 26.32 -9.84
N TYR A 197 -24.89 26.10 -8.54
CA TYR A 197 -26.05 25.36 -8.02
C TYR A 197 -27.33 26.21 -8.08
N ASP A 198 -28.31 25.76 -8.87
CA ASP A 198 -29.63 26.40 -9.03
C ASP A 198 -30.80 25.47 -8.63
N GLY A 199 -30.50 24.33 -8.01
CA GLY A 199 -31.52 23.37 -7.55
C GLY A 199 -32.27 23.82 -6.28
N PRO A 200 -33.38 23.15 -5.93
CA PRO A 200 -34.13 23.45 -4.71
C PRO A 200 -33.30 23.16 -3.44
N THR A 201 -33.49 24.01 -2.41
CA THR A 201 -32.78 23.97 -1.12
C THR A 201 -33.72 23.73 0.08
N ASN A 202 -35.00 23.44 -0.20
CA ASN A 202 -36.05 23.20 0.78
C ASN A 202 -36.20 21.71 1.16
N GLY A 203 -35.11 20.94 1.07
CA GLY A 203 -35.13 19.49 1.30
C GLY A 203 -35.69 19.10 2.67
N GLY A 204 -35.38 19.90 3.70
CA GLY A 204 -35.89 19.67 5.05
C GLY A 204 -37.42 19.77 5.12
N GLN A 205 -38.03 20.76 4.46
CA GLN A 205 -39.48 20.90 4.41
C GLN A 205 -40.14 19.79 3.57
N VAL A 206 -39.50 19.39 2.46
CA VAL A 206 -39.99 18.30 1.62
C VAL A 206 -39.95 16.97 2.40
N ALA A 207 -38.84 16.66 3.06
CA ALA A 207 -38.71 15.48 3.89
C ALA A 207 -39.73 15.47 5.04
N ALA A 208 -39.92 16.60 5.73
CA ALA A 208 -40.90 16.73 6.80
C ALA A 208 -42.34 16.47 6.31
N ARG A 209 -42.72 16.98 5.13
CA ARG A 209 -44.04 16.71 4.53
C ARG A 209 -44.21 15.24 4.17
N ILE A 210 -43.19 14.61 3.58
CA ILE A 210 -43.24 13.17 3.26
C ILE A 210 -43.43 12.34 4.54
N LEU A 211 -42.66 12.63 5.60
CA LEU A 211 -42.78 11.96 6.89
C LEU A 211 -44.16 12.20 7.52
N GLN A 212 -44.70 13.42 7.41
CA GLN A 212 -46.04 13.74 7.88
C GLN A 212 -47.11 12.94 7.13
N ASP A 213 -47.02 12.86 5.80
CA ASP A 213 -47.96 12.11 4.96
C ASP A 213 -47.92 10.60 5.23
N ILE A 214 -46.73 10.05 5.52
CA ILE A 214 -46.56 8.65 5.95
C ILE A 214 -47.22 8.45 7.33
N ALA A 215 -46.94 9.32 8.30
CA ALA A 215 -47.48 9.22 9.65
C ALA A 215 -49.01 9.30 9.70
N VAL A 216 -49.64 10.05 8.76
CA VAL A 216 -51.11 10.14 8.65
C VAL A 216 -51.73 9.13 7.68
N GLY A 217 -50.95 8.18 7.16
CA GLY A 217 -51.44 7.10 6.29
C GLY A 217 -51.83 7.52 4.87
N LYS A 218 -51.45 8.73 4.42
CA LYS A 218 -51.72 9.21 3.05
C LYS A 218 -50.85 8.53 2.00
N LYS A 219 -49.69 8.01 2.41
CA LYS A 219 -48.77 7.26 1.57
C LYS A 219 -48.63 5.86 2.19
N CYS A 220 -49.22 4.85 1.56
CA CYS A 220 -49.07 3.47 2.01
C CYS A 220 -47.64 3.01 1.65
N ALA A 221 -46.85 2.62 2.65
CA ALA A 221 -45.59 1.92 2.41
C ALA A 221 -45.89 0.65 1.60
N SER A 222 -45.06 0.33 0.61
CA SER A 222 -45.29 -0.87 -0.20
C SER A 222 -45.16 -2.12 0.68
N ASP A 223 -46.12 -3.05 0.62
CA ASP A 223 -46.13 -4.34 1.35
C ASP A 223 -44.96 -5.30 0.99
N LYS A 224 -43.98 -4.85 0.20
CA LYS A 224 -42.79 -5.64 -0.15
C LYS A 224 -41.82 -5.66 1.03
N PHE A 225 -41.86 -6.73 1.82
CA PHE A 225 -40.85 -7.03 2.85
C PHE A 225 -39.41 -6.78 2.37
N ASN A 226 -38.65 -5.99 3.13
CA ASN A 226 -37.19 -5.88 3.03
C ASN A 226 -36.57 -7.11 3.72
N GLY A 227 -36.48 -8.24 3.02
CA GLY A 227 -36.02 -9.50 3.62
C GLY A 227 -34.56 -9.49 4.10
N ALA A 228 -34.29 -10.16 5.24
CA ALA A 228 -32.97 -10.33 5.88
C ALA A 228 -31.84 -10.83 4.95
N ARG A 229 -32.16 -11.53 3.85
CA ARG A 229 -31.19 -11.96 2.82
C ARG A 229 -30.43 -10.80 2.17
N ARG A 230 -31.06 -9.63 1.99
CA ARG A 230 -30.39 -8.45 1.37
C ARG A 230 -29.68 -7.55 2.36
N LEU A 231 -30.01 -7.67 3.64
CA LEU A 231 -29.19 -7.06 4.67
C LEU A 231 -27.83 -7.74 4.73
N GLN A 232 -27.77 -9.05 4.49
CA GLN A 232 -26.52 -9.75 4.25
C GLN A 232 -25.82 -9.20 2.99
N ASP A 233 -26.54 -8.83 1.92
CA ASP A 233 -25.96 -8.18 0.73
C ASP A 233 -25.51 -6.72 0.97
N ALA A 234 -26.13 -6.00 1.92
CA ALA A 234 -25.77 -4.63 2.30
C ALA A 234 -24.65 -4.58 3.36
N ILE A 235 -24.63 -5.55 4.27
CA ILE A 235 -23.46 -5.87 5.10
C ILE A 235 -22.36 -6.29 4.16
N VAL A 236 -22.59 -7.24 3.24
CA VAL A 236 -21.60 -7.64 2.24
C VAL A 236 -21.21 -6.45 1.39
N LEU A 237 -22.09 -5.53 0.99
CA LEU A 237 -21.69 -4.31 0.28
C LEU A 237 -20.91 -3.36 1.18
N GLY A 238 -21.27 -3.12 2.45
CA GLY A 238 -20.50 -2.29 3.38
C GLY A 238 -19.16 -2.92 3.76
N TYR A 239 -19.12 -4.24 3.86
CA TYR A 239 -17.96 -5.09 4.06
C TYR A 239 -17.14 -5.20 2.77
N GLN A 240 -17.75 -5.09 1.58
CA GLN A 240 -17.13 -4.97 0.25
C GLN A 240 -16.78 -3.52 -0.06
N LEU A 241 -17.35 -2.50 0.57
CA LEU A 241 -16.87 -1.12 0.49
C LEU A 241 -15.65 -0.98 1.42
N GLN A 242 -15.58 -1.81 2.47
CA GLN A 242 -14.40 -1.97 3.32
C GLN A 242 -13.38 -3.02 2.82
N ARG A 243 -13.77 -3.96 1.93
CA ARG A 243 -12.91 -5.09 1.46
C ARG A 243 -12.91 -5.37 -0.04
N THR A 244 -13.73 -4.70 -0.83
CA THR A 244 -13.58 -4.60 -2.29
C THR A 244 -12.86 -3.28 -2.51
N PRO A 245 -11.57 -3.36 -2.82
CA PRO A 245 -10.81 -2.22 -3.30
C PRO A 245 -11.64 -1.49 -4.38
N GLY A 246 -11.67 -0.16 -4.30
CA GLY A 246 -12.42 0.85 -5.07
C GLY A 246 -12.76 0.64 -6.55
N LYS A 247 -13.98 0.18 -6.77
CA LYS A 247 -14.74 0.78 -7.87
C LYS A 247 -14.99 2.25 -7.52
N ASP A 248 -14.82 3.15 -8.48
CA ASP A 248 -15.65 4.35 -8.51
C ASP A 248 -17.08 3.86 -8.39
N VAL A 249 -17.76 4.27 -7.34
CA VAL A 249 -19.10 3.77 -7.05
C VAL A 249 -20.05 4.53 -7.98
N GLY A 250 -20.05 4.14 -9.25
CA GLY A 250 -21.10 4.46 -10.19
C GLY A 250 -22.36 3.67 -9.83
N ILE A 251 -23.52 4.28 -10.08
CA ILE A 251 -24.79 3.58 -10.09
C ILE A 251 -24.69 2.50 -11.17
N PRO A 252 -24.75 1.20 -10.85
CA PRO A 252 -24.65 0.17 -11.88
C PRO A 252 -25.77 0.31 -12.90
N ASP A 253 -25.53 0.05 -14.19
CA ASP A 253 -26.54 0.24 -15.25
C ASP A 253 -27.86 -0.52 -15.00
N TRP A 254 -27.80 -1.65 -14.29
CA TRP A 254 -28.96 -2.44 -13.85
C TRP A 254 -29.83 -1.76 -12.78
N TYR A 255 -29.40 -0.60 -12.27
CA TYR A 255 -30.14 0.24 -11.33
C TYR A 255 -31.01 1.29 -12.04
N SER A 256 -30.69 1.63 -13.30
CA SER A 256 -31.45 2.60 -14.13
C SER A 256 -32.51 1.95 -15.03
N LEU A 257 -32.46 0.63 -15.18
CA LEU A 257 -33.38 -0.13 -16.03
C LEU A 257 -34.57 -0.64 -15.21
N ASN A 258 -35.77 -0.13 -15.52
CA ASN A 258 -37.02 -0.70 -15.03
C ASN A 258 -37.09 -2.17 -15.44
N GLY A 259 -37.34 -3.03 -14.45
CA GLY A 259 -37.16 -4.48 -14.55
C GLY A 259 -38.03 -5.15 -15.60
N THR A 260 -37.44 -5.43 -16.75
CA THR A 260 -37.77 -6.54 -17.65
C THR A 260 -36.58 -6.75 -18.57
N GLU A 261 -35.59 -7.52 -18.11
CA GLU A 261 -34.74 -8.43 -18.90
C GLU A 261 -33.57 -8.90 -18.03
N ILE A 262 -33.59 -10.19 -17.69
CA ILE A 262 -32.52 -10.90 -16.98
C ILE A 262 -31.73 -11.66 -18.05
N GLY A 263 -30.44 -11.35 -18.20
CA GLY A 263 -29.53 -12.22 -18.95
C GLY A 263 -28.20 -11.56 -19.31
N ALA A 264 -27.12 -12.27 -19.01
CA ALA A 264 -25.72 -12.06 -19.42
C ALA A 264 -24.85 -11.16 -18.51
N HIS A 265 -24.13 -11.82 -17.61
CA HIS A 265 -22.84 -11.33 -17.14
C HIS A 265 -21.81 -11.45 -18.28
N PRO A 266 -20.85 -10.51 -18.41
CA PRO A 266 -19.78 -10.66 -19.38
C PRO A 266 -18.87 -11.79 -18.91
N ILE A 267 -18.93 -12.89 -19.65
CA ILE A 267 -17.91 -13.92 -19.66
C ILE A 267 -16.61 -13.21 -20.07
N ILE A 268 -15.55 -13.40 -19.29
CA ILE A 268 -14.20 -13.05 -19.69
C ILE A 268 -13.84 -13.99 -20.84
N GLU A 269 -14.09 -13.54 -22.08
CA GLU A 269 -13.64 -14.23 -23.28
C GLU A 269 -12.13 -14.08 -23.40
N ASN A 270 -11.45 -15.09 -22.86
CA ASN A 270 -10.02 -15.26 -22.89
C ASN A 270 -9.65 -16.13 -24.11
N THR A 271 -9.89 -15.65 -25.34
CA THR A 271 -9.28 -16.31 -26.52
C THR A 271 -9.15 -15.45 -27.78
N GLU A 272 -9.93 -14.38 -27.97
CA GLU A 272 -9.86 -13.56 -29.20
C GLU A 272 -8.86 -12.39 -29.15
N LYS A 273 -8.30 -12.05 -27.98
CA LYS A 273 -7.36 -10.92 -27.82
C LYS A 273 -5.94 -11.15 -28.34
N ILE A 274 -5.62 -12.35 -28.82
CA ILE A 274 -4.26 -12.68 -29.29
C ILE A 274 -3.93 -11.97 -30.60
N LYS A 275 -4.92 -11.67 -31.46
CA LYS A 275 -4.69 -10.94 -32.72
C LYS A 275 -4.66 -9.41 -32.58
N THR A 276 -5.12 -8.85 -31.46
CA THR A 276 -5.16 -7.39 -31.22
C THR A 276 -4.03 -6.88 -30.32
N ALA A 277 -3.26 -7.76 -29.67
CA ALA A 277 -2.11 -7.37 -28.86
C ALA A 277 -0.91 -6.88 -29.70
N GLU A 278 -0.80 -7.30 -30.97
CA GLU A 278 0.24 -6.82 -31.88
C GLU A 278 0.01 -5.37 -32.35
N SER A 279 -1.23 -4.87 -32.37
CA SER A 279 -1.55 -3.56 -32.97
C SER A 279 -1.28 -2.34 -32.06
N CYS A 280 -1.11 -2.52 -30.74
CA CYS A 280 -0.99 -1.37 -29.80
C CYS A 280 0.46 -0.88 -29.65
N CYS A 281 1.44 -1.72 -30.01
CA CYS A 281 2.83 -1.30 -30.10
C CYS A 281 3.06 -0.26 -31.21
N GLU A 282 2.09 -0.10 -32.11
CA GLU A 282 2.13 0.89 -33.19
C GLU A 282 2.01 2.33 -32.67
N ASP A 283 1.45 2.56 -31.49
CA ASP A 283 1.29 3.91 -30.91
C ASP A 283 2.61 4.52 -30.42
N PHE A 284 3.60 3.68 -30.11
CA PHE A 284 4.91 4.11 -29.61
C PHE A 284 6.05 3.69 -30.56
N GLU A 285 7.04 4.54 -30.68
CA GLU A 285 8.36 4.21 -31.19
C GLU A 285 9.24 3.77 -30.02
N ILE A 286 9.79 2.55 -30.09
CA ILE A 286 10.76 2.04 -29.11
C ILE A 286 12.15 2.46 -29.57
N LEU A 287 12.73 3.43 -28.88
CA LEU A 287 14.05 4.01 -29.14
C LEU A 287 15.19 3.20 -28.51
N HIS A 288 14.88 2.46 -27.44
CA HIS A 288 15.81 1.58 -26.73
C HIS A 288 15.04 0.49 -25.98
N GLY A 289 15.68 -0.67 -25.81
CA GLY A 289 15.14 -1.81 -25.07
C GLY A 289 14.35 -2.79 -25.94
N ASP A 290 13.90 -3.87 -25.30
CA ASP A 290 13.10 -4.94 -25.92
C ASP A 290 11.94 -5.28 -24.98
N LEU A 291 10.77 -5.56 -25.56
CA LEU A 291 9.57 -6.00 -24.85
C LEU A 291 9.70 -7.42 -24.30
N GLN A 292 10.65 -8.21 -24.81
CA GLN A 292 10.96 -9.59 -24.38
C GLN A 292 9.75 -10.54 -24.42
N GLY A 293 8.73 -10.24 -25.25
CA GLY A 293 7.48 -11.01 -25.33
C GLY A 293 6.59 -10.93 -24.08
N LEU A 294 6.82 -9.95 -23.19
CA LEU A 294 6.11 -9.81 -21.93
C LEU A 294 4.73 -9.15 -22.12
N THR A 295 3.66 -9.92 -21.95
CA THR A 295 2.28 -9.46 -22.18
C THR A 295 1.81 -8.37 -21.23
N ASP A 296 2.32 -8.35 -20.00
CA ASP A 296 2.06 -7.30 -19.01
C ASP A 296 2.67 -5.95 -19.43
N THR A 297 3.84 -5.96 -20.05
CA THR A 297 4.50 -4.78 -20.61
C THR A 297 3.72 -4.23 -21.79
N MET A 298 3.20 -5.09 -22.66
CA MET A 298 2.31 -4.69 -23.74
C MET A 298 0.99 -4.09 -23.22
N ALA A 299 0.41 -4.69 -22.17
CA ALA A 299 -0.79 -4.17 -21.53
C ALA A 299 -0.55 -2.80 -20.86
N PHE A 300 0.64 -2.61 -20.26
CA PHE A 300 1.05 -1.32 -19.70
C PHE A 300 1.16 -0.25 -20.79
N LEU A 301 1.88 -0.53 -21.88
CA LEU A 301 2.02 0.42 -23.00
C LEU A 301 0.66 0.75 -23.64
N LYS A 302 -0.25 -0.23 -23.75
CA LYS A 302 -1.63 0.01 -24.20
C LYS A 302 -2.41 0.91 -23.24
N SER A 303 -2.26 0.69 -21.93
CA SER A 303 -2.88 1.55 -20.93
C SER A 303 -2.35 2.98 -21.00
N LEU A 304 -1.05 3.12 -21.28
CA LEU A 304 -0.38 4.40 -21.45
C LEU A 304 -0.87 5.14 -22.73
N SER A 305 -1.06 4.44 -23.86
CA SER A 305 -1.59 5.08 -25.08
C SER A 305 -3.06 5.49 -24.91
N GLY A 306 -3.84 4.70 -24.18
CA GLY A 306 -5.24 5.00 -23.82
C GLY A 306 -5.43 6.25 -22.95
N LEU A 307 -4.36 6.83 -22.38
CA LEU A 307 -4.43 8.11 -21.66
C LEU A 307 -4.73 9.31 -22.56
N THR A 308 -4.78 9.10 -23.87
CA THR A 308 -4.80 10.16 -24.86
C THR A 308 -5.64 9.80 -26.09
N GLY A 309 -6.89 10.26 -26.09
CA GLY A 309 -7.81 10.11 -27.22
C GLY A 309 -9.20 10.67 -26.90
N ASN A 310 -10.03 10.82 -27.94
CA ASN A 310 -11.46 11.17 -27.80
C ASN A 310 -12.29 10.08 -27.09
N GLU A 311 -11.74 8.89 -26.84
CA GLU A 311 -12.36 7.84 -25.99
C GLU A 311 -12.55 8.31 -24.53
N LEU A 312 -11.89 9.40 -24.13
CA LEU A 312 -12.15 10.06 -22.86
C LEU A 312 -13.55 10.70 -22.80
N LYS A 313 -14.25 10.92 -23.92
CA LYS A 313 -15.56 11.62 -23.92
C LYS A 313 -16.76 10.72 -23.64
N ASP A 314 -16.63 9.39 -23.71
CA ASP A 314 -17.79 8.47 -23.72
C ASP A 314 -18.03 7.72 -22.39
N SER A 315 -17.23 7.95 -21.33
CA SER A 315 -17.51 7.38 -20.00
C SER A 315 -17.95 8.48 -19.02
N GLU A 316 -19.21 8.44 -18.58
CA GLU A 316 -19.82 9.43 -17.67
C GLU A 316 -19.15 9.56 -16.28
N VAL A 317 -18.13 8.75 -15.95
CA VAL A 317 -17.30 8.90 -14.75
C VAL A 317 -15.84 8.54 -15.09
N GLN A 318 -14.96 9.53 -15.20
CA GLN A 318 -13.52 9.30 -15.36
C GLN A 318 -12.84 9.21 -13.99
N SER A 319 -12.01 8.19 -13.80
CA SER A 319 -11.17 8.08 -12.61
C SER A 319 -10.19 9.26 -12.49
N ARG A 320 -9.95 9.72 -11.25
CA ARG A 320 -9.00 10.81 -10.90
C ARG A 320 -7.58 10.50 -11.38
N GLU A 321 -7.14 9.26 -11.22
CA GLU A 321 -5.81 8.81 -11.66
C GLU A 321 -5.67 8.93 -13.18
N ARG A 322 -6.72 8.63 -13.96
CA ARG A 322 -6.73 8.79 -15.42
C ARG A 322 -6.70 10.25 -15.81
N THR A 323 -7.48 11.08 -15.13
CA THR A 323 -7.49 12.54 -15.35
C THR A 323 -6.09 13.10 -15.10
N ALA A 324 -5.47 12.76 -13.96
CA ALA A 324 -4.13 13.21 -13.61
C ALA A 324 -3.05 12.69 -14.57
N ALA A 325 -3.15 11.42 -14.98
CA ALA A 325 -2.23 10.79 -15.91
C ALA A 325 -2.34 11.33 -17.34
N SER A 326 -3.54 11.74 -17.79
CA SER A 326 -3.76 12.24 -19.16
C SER A 326 -2.93 13.49 -19.51
N VAL A 327 -2.63 14.31 -18.50
CA VAL A 327 -1.84 15.55 -18.63
C VAL A 327 -0.41 15.42 -18.12
N LEU A 328 -0.02 14.23 -17.63
CA LEU A 328 1.24 14.01 -16.94
C LEU A 328 2.46 14.07 -17.87
N PHE A 329 2.34 13.55 -19.09
CA PHE A 329 3.44 13.44 -20.04
C PHE A 329 3.31 14.44 -21.20
N ASP A 330 4.46 14.91 -21.67
CA ASP A 330 4.66 15.48 -23.00
C ASP A 330 4.90 14.31 -23.99
N TRP A 331 3.86 13.92 -24.72
CA TRP A 331 3.84 12.72 -25.54
C TRP A 331 4.80 12.76 -26.74
N GLU A 332 5.24 13.96 -27.14
CA GLU A 332 6.24 14.13 -28.22
C GLU A 332 7.68 13.89 -27.73
N ARG A 333 7.87 13.84 -26.41
CA ARG A 333 9.17 13.62 -25.78
C ARG A 333 9.35 12.17 -25.34
N GLU A 334 10.59 11.87 -25.02
CA GLU A 334 11.02 10.56 -24.56
C GLU A 334 10.44 10.25 -23.17
N ILE A 335 10.00 9.01 -22.99
CA ILE A 335 9.55 8.45 -21.71
C ILE A 335 10.38 7.19 -21.45
N TYR A 336 10.87 7.04 -20.22
CA TYR A 336 11.68 5.91 -19.79
C TYR A 336 10.79 4.97 -18.98
N VAL A 337 10.65 3.72 -19.40
CA VAL A 337 9.82 2.72 -18.75
C VAL A 337 10.70 1.62 -18.19
N ALA A 338 10.60 1.37 -16.88
CA ALA A 338 11.23 0.20 -16.25
C ALA A 338 10.16 -0.73 -15.68
N ARG A 339 10.57 -1.98 -15.45
CA ARG A 339 9.74 -3.06 -14.92
C ARG A 339 10.49 -3.81 -13.84
N ALA A 340 9.84 -4.14 -12.73
CA ALA A 340 10.41 -5.02 -11.72
C ALA A 340 9.33 -5.95 -11.15
N PRO A 341 9.56 -7.28 -11.10
CA PRO A 341 8.58 -8.24 -10.61
C PRO A 341 8.44 -8.22 -9.08
N GLY A 342 7.31 -8.72 -8.59
CA GLY A 342 7.23 -9.23 -7.22
C GLY A 342 8.06 -10.52 -7.06
N ARG A 343 7.98 -11.16 -5.91
CA ARG A 343 8.71 -12.43 -5.67
C ARG A 343 7.94 -13.39 -4.78
N LEU A 344 8.15 -14.67 -5.01
CA LEU A 344 7.74 -15.76 -4.14
C LEU A 344 8.96 -16.26 -3.38
N ASP A 345 8.88 -16.25 -2.05
CA ASP A 345 9.89 -16.86 -1.19
C ASP A 345 9.68 -18.38 -1.16
N VAL A 346 10.52 -19.09 -1.91
CA VAL A 346 10.46 -20.55 -2.02
C VAL A 346 11.03 -21.18 -0.76
N MET A 347 12.22 -20.74 -0.32
CA MET A 347 12.86 -21.16 0.93
C MET A 347 13.74 -20.04 1.50
N GLY A 348 13.92 -20.00 2.83
CA GLY A 348 14.80 -19.05 3.50
C GLY A 348 14.04 -18.04 4.37
N GLY A 349 12.85 -17.63 3.95
CA GLY A 349 11.89 -16.96 4.82
C GLY A 349 12.42 -15.73 5.58
N ILE A 350 12.17 -15.68 6.89
CA ILE A 350 12.61 -14.60 7.78
C ILE A 350 14.07 -14.72 8.25
N ALA A 351 14.85 -15.63 7.66
CA ALA A 351 16.27 -15.77 7.98
C ALA A 351 17.15 -14.74 7.24
N ASP A 352 16.57 -13.78 6.54
CA ASP A 352 17.23 -12.75 5.74
C ASP A 352 18.16 -11.84 6.56
N TYR A 353 17.74 -11.36 7.74
CA TYR A 353 18.61 -10.57 8.62
C TYR A 353 19.64 -11.41 9.40
N SER A 354 19.59 -12.73 9.29
CA SER A 354 20.44 -13.66 10.04
C SER A 354 21.58 -14.25 9.22
N GLY A 355 21.77 -13.79 7.97
CA GLY A 355 22.84 -14.22 7.07
C GLY A 355 22.61 -15.55 6.37
N SER A 356 21.39 -16.11 6.41
CA SER A 356 21.08 -17.39 5.74
C SER A 356 21.17 -17.29 4.22
N LEU A 357 21.44 -18.43 3.58
CA LEU A 357 21.10 -18.65 2.18
C LEU A 357 19.56 -18.60 2.03
N VAL A 358 19.07 -17.99 0.96
CA VAL A 358 17.65 -17.94 0.59
C VAL A 358 17.47 -18.29 -0.89
N LEU A 359 16.30 -18.80 -1.26
CA LEU A 359 15.92 -19.15 -2.64
C LEU A 359 14.63 -18.41 -3.04
N GLN A 360 14.77 -17.40 -3.89
CA GLN A 360 13.67 -16.52 -4.27
C GLN A 360 13.30 -16.68 -5.74
N MET A 361 12.01 -16.81 -6.04
CA MET A 361 11.51 -16.87 -7.40
C MET A 361 10.88 -15.52 -7.80
N PRO A 362 11.36 -14.82 -8.84
CA PRO A 362 10.66 -13.65 -9.34
C PRO A 362 9.30 -14.06 -9.91
N LEU A 363 8.25 -13.36 -9.52
CA LEU A 363 6.90 -13.63 -10.01
C LEU A 363 6.70 -13.12 -11.43
N ARG A 364 5.61 -13.55 -12.08
CA ARG A 364 5.19 -12.95 -13.35
C ARG A 364 4.62 -11.55 -13.13
N GLU A 365 3.86 -11.35 -12.06
CA GLU A 365 3.28 -10.07 -11.69
C GLU A 365 4.39 -9.06 -11.40
N ALA A 366 4.28 -7.87 -12.00
CA ALA A 366 5.29 -6.84 -11.93
C ALA A 366 4.71 -5.44 -11.80
N CYS A 367 5.58 -4.53 -11.34
CA CYS A 367 5.37 -3.10 -11.37
C CYS A 367 6.07 -2.51 -12.59
N HIS A 368 5.36 -1.65 -13.30
CA HIS A 368 5.88 -0.80 -14.37
C HIS A 368 5.90 0.65 -13.90
N VAL A 369 7.00 1.34 -14.18
CA VAL A 369 7.14 2.76 -13.88
C VAL A 369 7.60 3.50 -15.12
N ALA A 370 6.82 4.51 -15.54
CA ALA A 370 7.17 5.43 -16.60
C ALA A 370 7.64 6.76 -16.01
N VAL A 371 8.81 7.23 -16.42
CA VAL A 371 9.44 8.49 -15.99
C VAL A 371 9.70 9.37 -17.19
N GLN A 372 9.34 10.65 -17.09
CA GLN A 372 9.75 11.68 -18.03
C GLN A 372 10.40 12.83 -17.30
N ARG A 373 11.53 13.29 -17.86
CA ARG A 373 12.22 14.51 -17.42
C ARG A 373 11.74 15.68 -18.24
N ASN A 374 11.41 16.78 -17.55
CA ASN A 374 11.01 18.01 -18.20
C ASN A 374 11.77 19.17 -17.58
N HIS A 375 12.23 20.09 -18.44
CA HIS A 375 12.72 21.37 -17.94
C HIS A 375 11.62 22.02 -17.09
N PRO A 376 11.93 22.60 -15.91
CA PRO A 376 10.91 23.11 -14.99
C PRO A 376 9.89 24.05 -15.64
N SER A 377 10.33 24.88 -16.60
CA SER A 377 9.45 25.84 -17.30
C SER A 377 8.52 25.22 -18.34
N LYS A 378 8.73 23.95 -18.68
CA LYS A 378 7.94 23.19 -19.65
C LYS A 378 7.07 22.12 -18.99
N GLN A 379 7.21 21.91 -17.68
CA GLN A 379 6.44 20.92 -16.94
C GLN A 379 4.96 21.34 -16.91
N LYS A 380 4.07 20.41 -17.30
CA LYS A 380 2.63 20.59 -17.12
C LYS A 380 2.26 20.33 -15.67
N LEU A 381 2.05 21.40 -14.91
CA LEU A 381 1.71 21.30 -13.50
C LEU A 381 0.21 21.07 -13.29
N TRP A 382 -0.17 20.28 -12.28
CA TRP A 382 -1.57 20.17 -11.85
C TRP A 382 -2.04 21.48 -11.21
N LYS A 383 -3.36 21.72 -11.21
CA LYS A 383 -3.93 23.01 -10.80
C LYS A 383 -3.58 23.43 -9.36
N HIS A 384 -3.43 22.49 -8.43
CA HIS A 384 -3.01 22.79 -7.05
C HIS A 384 -1.50 23.03 -6.94
N VAL A 385 -0.68 22.34 -7.73
CA VAL A 385 0.76 22.59 -7.83
C VAL A 385 1.03 23.97 -8.44
N GLN A 386 0.30 24.33 -9.50
CA GLN A 386 0.33 25.68 -10.07
C GLN A 386 0.01 26.73 -9.02
N ALA A 387 -0.99 26.48 -8.18
CA ALA A 387 -1.34 27.38 -7.08
C ALA A 387 -0.14 27.55 -6.14
N ARG A 388 0.46 26.46 -5.65
CA ARG A 388 1.66 26.52 -4.78
C ARG A 388 2.81 27.34 -5.40
N GLN A 389 3.05 27.20 -6.71
CA GLN A 389 4.15 27.92 -7.36
C GLN A 389 3.92 29.42 -7.59
N LEU A 390 2.68 29.92 -7.51
CA LEU A 390 2.39 31.36 -7.70
C LEU A 390 3.07 32.25 -6.63
N GLU A 391 3.45 31.70 -5.48
CA GLU A 391 4.18 32.44 -4.44
C GLU A 391 5.70 32.47 -4.66
N ASN A 392 6.25 31.54 -5.43
CA ASN A 392 7.69 31.42 -5.63
C ASN A 392 8.15 32.30 -6.80
N THR A 393 9.07 33.24 -6.55
CA THR A 393 9.73 34.04 -7.59
C THR A 393 10.77 33.18 -8.32
N GLY A 394 10.34 32.22 -9.13
CA GLY A 394 11.24 31.35 -9.89
C GLY A 394 10.58 30.08 -10.39
N VAL A 395 11.22 29.43 -11.35
CA VAL A 395 10.74 28.14 -11.88
C VAL A 395 11.32 27.02 -11.01
N VAL A 396 10.48 26.44 -10.15
CA VAL A 396 10.90 25.39 -9.21
C VAL A 396 10.69 24.01 -9.85
N PRO A 397 11.71 23.13 -9.87
CA PRO A 397 11.55 21.74 -10.30
C PRO A 397 10.59 20.97 -9.39
N VAL A 398 9.68 20.20 -9.98
CA VAL A 398 8.62 19.47 -9.25
C VAL A 398 8.65 17.99 -9.61
N VAL A 399 8.37 17.15 -8.63
CA VAL A 399 8.03 15.73 -8.84
C VAL A 399 6.52 15.58 -8.81
N GLN A 400 5.93 14.99 -9.85
CA GLN A 400 4.51 14.65 -9.91
C GLN A 400 4.37 13.14 -10.17
N ILE A 401 3.66 12.45 -9.29
CA ILE A 401 3.53 11.00 -9.29
C ILE A 401 2.07 10.61 -9.38
N VAL A 402 1.73 9.77 -10.35
CA VAL A 402 0.42 9.10 -10.43
C VAL A 402 0.62 7.63 -10.09
N SER A 403 -0.11 7.16 -9.08
CA SER A 403 -0.28 5.73 -8.82
C SER A 403 -1.52 5.26 -9.58
N PHE A 404 -1.29 4.59 -10.71
CA PHE A 404 -2.29 4.19 -11.69
C PHE A 404 -2.85 2.78 -11.42
N GLY A 405 -4.16 2.61 -11.54
CA GLY A 405 -4.88 1.41 -11.12
C GLY A 405 -5.06 1.31 -9.60
N SER A 406 -4.89 2.41 -8.87
CA SER A 406 -4.79 2.41 -7.40
C SER A 406 -5.91 3.10 -6.65
N GLU A 407 -6.89 3.67 -7.34
CA GLU A 407 -8.14 4.15 -6.72
C GLU A 407 -8.89 3.06 -5.97
N LEU A 408 -8.52 1.82 -6.27
CA LEU A 408 -8.94 0.65 -5.55
C LEU A 408 -8.47 0.67 -4.07
N SER A 409 -7.40 1.40 -3.74
CA SER A 409 -6.77 1.43 -2.41
C SER A 409 -7.08 2.73 -1.65
N ASN A 410 -7.10 2.71 -0.31
CA ASN A 410 -7.30 3.89 0.56
C ASN A 410 -6.16 4.94 0.49
N ARG A 411 -5.43 5.00 -0.63
CA ARG A 411 -4.32 5.92 -0.86
C ARG A 411 -4.70 6.96 -1.90
N ALA A 412 -4.09 8.15 -1.80
CA ALA A 412 -4.29 9.18 -2.80
C ALA A 412 -3.73 8.70 -4.15
N PRO A 413 -4.45 8.88 -5.28
CA PRO A 413 -4.00 8.45 -6.61
C PRO A 413 -2.82 9.29 -7.12
N THR A 414 -2.59 10.45 -6.52
CA THR A 414 -1.56 11.40 -6.93
C THR A 414 -0.74 11.87 -5.73
N PHE A 415 0.52 12.17 -6.00
CA PHE A 415 1.44 12.83 -5.08
C PHE A 415 2.28 13.86 -5.84
N ASP A 416 2.59 14.97 -5.20
CA ASP A 416 3.54 15.94 -5.72
C ASP A 416 4.37 16.58 -4.61
N MET A 417 5.55 17.06 -4.98
CA MET A 417 6.41 17.86 -4.10
C MET A 417 7.38 18.70 -4.93
N ASP A 418 7.87 19.77 -4.34
CA ASP A 418 8.93 20.56 -4.96
C ASP A 418 10.26 19.85 -4.67
N LEU A 419 11.18 19.76 -5.64
CA LEU A 419 12.46 19.05 -5.40
C LEU A 419 13.30 19.71 -4.30
N SER A 420 13.10 21.01 -4.05
CA SER A 420 13.70 21.73 -2.93
C SER A 420 13.24 21.24 -1.56
N ASP A 421 12.11 20.55 -1.46
CA ASP A 421 11.65 19.95 -0.19
C ASP A 421 12.62 18.84 0.30
N PHE A 422 13.43 18.28 -0.61
CA PHE A 422 14.52 17.36 -0.25
C PHE A 422 15.83 18.05 0.13
N MET A 423 15.87 19.38 0.20
CA MET A 423 17.10 20.14 0.45
C MET A 423 17.04 20.90 1.78
N ASP A 424 18.16 20.86 2.52
CA ASP A 424 18.45 21.71 3.68
C ASP A 424 19.68 22.56 3.32
N GLY A 425 19.42 23.72 2.72
CA GLY A 425 20.45 24.50 2.01
C GLY A 425 20.94 23.75 0.77
N ASP A 426 22.25 23.56 0.66
CA ASP A 426 22.88 22.88 -0.50
C ASP A 426 22.99 21.34 -0.32
N LYS A 427 22.47 20.80 0.78
CA LYS A 427 22.58 19.36 1.10
C LYS A 427 21.20 18.69 1.13
N PRO A 428 21.12 17.40 0.78
CA PRO A 428 19.89 16.65 0.98
C PRO A 428 19.48 16.62 2.47
N ILE A 429 18.18 16.61 2.74
CA ILE A 429 17.65 16.42 4.10
C ILE A 429 18.04 15.03 4.65
N SER A 430 18.05 14.89 5.99
CA SER A 430 18.29 13.58 6.60
C SER A 430 17.12 12.61 6.33
N TYR A 431 17.40 11.31 6.41
CA TYR A 431 16.36 10.29 6.22
C TYR A 431 15.26 10.36 7.27
N GLU A 432 15.58 10.77 8.50
CA GLU A 432 14.59 10.98 9.57
C GLU A 432 13.62 12.09 9.21
N LYS A 433 14.12 13.24 8.72
CA LYS A 433 13.27 14.34 8.25
C LYS A 433 12.36 13.90 7.09
N ALA A 434 12.89 13.11 6.15
CA ALA A 434 12.10 12.58 5.05
C ALA A 434 11.00 11.62 5.54
N ARG A 435 11.33 10.71 6.47
CA ARG A 435 10.37 9.79 7.08
C ARG A 435 9.27 10.55 7.81
N GLU A 436 9.63 11.57 8.58
CA GLU A 436 8.66 12.44 9.26
C GLU A 436 7.74 13.13 8.26
N PHE A 437 8.30 13.68 7.17
CA PHE A 437 7.55 14.32 6.09
C PHE A 437 6.49 13.38 5.48
N PHE A 438 6.88 12.17 5.06
CA PHE A 438 5.93 11.21 4.46
C PHE A 438 4.93 10.62 5.47
N CYS A 439 5.20 10.67 6.78
CA CYS A 439 4.27 10.22 7.80
C CYS A 439 3.13 11.21 8.12
N GLN A 440 3.21 12.46 7.64
CA GLN A 440 2.20 13.50 7.95
C GLN A 440 0.84 13.22 7.30
N ASP A 441 0.83 12.55 6.15
CA ASP A 441 -0.39 12.21 5.41
C ASP A 441 -0.44 10.69 5.16
N PRO A 442 -1.24 9.93 5.93
CA PRO A 442 -1.38 8.49 5.77
C PRO A 442 -1.81 8.07 4.36
N SER A 443 -2.60 8.88 3.66
CA SER A 443 -3.08 8.58 2.30
C SER A 443 -1.98 8.71 1.25
N GLN A 444 -0.93 9.48 1.53
CA GLN A 444 0.21 9.73 0.64
C GLN A 444 1.49 9.02 1.07
N LYS A 445 1.47 8.27 2.19
CA LYS A 445 2.64 7.54 2.70
C LYS A 445 3.29 6.61 1.66
N TRP A 446 2.52 6.11 0.70
CA TRP A 446 3.03 5.28 -0.39
C TRP A 446 4.05 6.01 -1.28
N ALA A 447 4.00 7.34 -1.35
CA ALA A 447 4.93 8.13 -2.15
C ALA A 447 6.37 8.02 -1.62
N ALA A 448 6.56 7.65 -0.35
CA ALA A 448 7.89 7.40 0.22
C ALA A 448 8.68 6.31 -0.54
N TYR A 449 8.00 5.26 -1.03
CA TYR A 449 8.63 4.19 -1.83
C TYR A 449 9.12 4.69 -3.20
N VAL A 450 8.51 5.77 -3.73
CA VAL A 450 8.79 6.30 -5.07
C VAL A 450 9.72 7.50 -4.96
N SER A 451 9.29 8.59 -4.32
CA SER A 451 10.09 9.81 -4.12
C SER A 451 11.31 9.57 -3.24
N GLY A 452 11.28 8.61 -2.32
CA GLY A 452 12.44 8.27 -1.50
C GLY A 452 13.64 7.78 -2.33
N THR A 453 13.39 7.19 -3.51
CA THR A 453 14.47 6.81 -4.44
C THR A 453 15.29 8.01 -4.91
N ILE A 454 14.65 9.17 -5.09
CA ILE A 454 15.29 10.43 -5.48
C ILE A 454 16.24 10.88 -4.36
N LEU A 455 15.75 10.93 -3.12
CA LEU A 455 16.56 11.31 -1.96
C LEU A 455 17.76 10.37 -1.75
N ILE A 456 17.55 9.05 -1.91
CA ILE A 456 18.64 8.06 -1.83
C ILE A 456 19.69 8.33 -2.92
N LEU A 457 19.29 8.56 -4.17
CA LEU A 457 20.23 8.86 -5.26
C LEU A 457 21.00 10.18 -5.01
N MET A 458 20.35 11.20 -4.45
CA MET A 458 21.00 12.46 -4.07
C MET A 458 22.04 12.24 -2.96
N THR A 459 21.71 11.44 -1.95
CA THR A 459 22.54 11.28 -0.75
C THR A 459 23.68 10.29 -0.98
N GLU A 460 23.40 9.14 -1.61
CA GLU A 460 24.33 8.02 -1.72
C GLU A 460 25.20 8.12 -2.97
N LEU A 461 24.67 8.68 -4.06
CA LEU A 461 25.39 8.80 -5.34
C LEU A 461 25.67 10.27 -5.73
N GLY A 462 25.26 11.25 -4.92
CA GLY A 462 25.53 12.68 -5.17
C GLY A 462 24.78 13.26 -6.37
N VAL A 463 23.71 12.59 -6.83
CA VAL A 463 22.98 12.98 -8.04
C VAL A 463 22.27 14.33 -7.82
N GLN A 464 22.44 15.25 -8.76
CA GLN A 464 21.78 16.56 -8.73
C GLN A 464 20.60 16.56 -9.71
N PHE A 465 19.40 16.79 -9.18
CA PHE A 465 18.17 16.83 -9.97
C PHE A 465 17.74 18.28 -10.23
N THR A 466 17.93 18.75 -11.46
CA THR A 466 17.56 20.11 -11.89
C THR A 466 16.29 20.16 -12.75
N ASP A 467 15.84 19.01 -13.25
CA ASP A 467 14.64 18.87 -14.07
C ASP A 467 13.44 18.44 -13.21
N SER A 468 12.24 18.86 -13.62
CA SER A 468 11.00 18.28 -13.10
C SER A 468 10.85 16.83 -13.56
N MET A 469 10.13 16.03 -12.77
CA MET A 469 9.87 14.62 -13.05
C MET A 469 8.38 14.33 -13.06
N SER A 470 7.91 13.74 -14.16
CA SER A 470 6.60 13.12 -14.27
C SER A 470 6.76 11.61 -14.12
N ILE A 471 6.10 11.00 -13.13
CA ILE A 471 6.22 9.58 -12.81
C ILE A 471 4.84 8.93 -12.81
N LEU A 472 4.66 7.85 -13.56
CA LEU A 472 3.46 7.01 -13.50
C LEU A 472 3.86 5.61 -13.02
N VAL A 473 3.25 5.16 -11.95
CA VAL A 473 3.44 3.82 -11.36
C VAL A 473 2.20 2.98 -11.63
N SER A 474 2.36 1.78 -12.19
CA SER A 474 1.27 0.82 -12.35
C SER A 474 1.76 -0.56 -11.96
N SER A 475 1.08 -1.23 -11.02
CA SER A 475 1.55 -2.52 -10.51
C SER A 475 0.45 -3.56 -10.51
N ALA A 476 0.77 -4.73 -11.08
CA ALA A 476 -0.02 -5.94 -10.95
C ALA A 476 0.36 -6.76 -9.70
N VAL A 477 1.43 -6.37 -8.98
CA VAL A 477 1.86 -7.05 -7.75
C VAL A 477 0.91 -6.66 -6.61
N PRO A 478 0.14 -7.59 -6.03
CA PRO A 478 -0.85 -7.25 -5.04
C PRO A 478 -0.24 -6.87 -3.70
N GLU A 479 -0.79 -5.82 -3.09
CA GLU A 479 -0.24 -5.20 -1.91
C GLU A 479 -0.54 -5.95 -0.61
N GLY A 480 0.48 -6.07 0.24
CA GLY A 480 0.35 -6.65 1.58
C GLY A 480 0.06 -8.15 1.57
N LYS A 481 0.32 -8.84 0.45
CA LYS A 481 0.13 -10.29 0.28
C LYS A 481 1.40 -11.11 0.50
N GLY A 482 2.49 -10.48 0.91
CA GLY A 482 3.76 -11.18 1.12
C GLY A 482 4.50 -11.55 -0.16
N VAL A 483 4.29 -10.80 -1.24
CA VAL A 483 4.90 -11.02 -2.57
C VAL A 483 5.78 -9.84 -3.05
N SER A 484 6.25 -9.00 -2.12
CA SER A 484 7.16 -7.86 -2.35
C SER A 484 6.65 -6.76 -3.28
N SER A 485 5.43 -6.30 -3.06
CA SER A 485 4.90 -5.14 -3.77
C SER A 485 5.73 -3.86 -3.52
N SER A 486 6.28 -3.66 -2.32
CA SER A 486 7.13 -2.51 -1.99
C SER A 486 8.42 -2.52 -2.79
N ALA A 487 9.21 -3.59 -2.67
CA ALA A 487 10.47 -3.73 -3.41
C ALA A 487 10.29 -3.64 -4.93
N SER A 488 9.22 -4.23 -5.48
CA SER A 488 8.89 -4.12 -6.91
C SER A 488 8.67 -2.67 -7.34
N VAL A 489 7.97 -1.86 -6.54
CA VAL A 489 7.76 -0.42 -6.83
C VAL A 489 9.07 0.37 -6.72
N GLU A 490 9.86 0.14 -5.67
CA GLU A 490 11.14 0.83 -5.45
C GLU A 490 12.13 0.53 -6.57
N VAL A 491 12.30 -0.74 -6.92
CA VAL A 491 13.26 -1.22 -7.94
C VAL A 491 12.85 -0.73 -9.32
N ALA A 492 11.56 -0.80 -9.69
CA ALA A 492 11.08 -0.25 -10.97
C ALA A 492 11.26 1.26 -11.03
N THR A 493 10.94 1.99 -9.96
CA THR A 493 11.10 3.46 -9.90
C THR A 493 12.56 3.85 -10.05
N MET A 494 13.44 3.28 -9.22
CA MET A 494 14.85 3.63 -9.24
C MET A 494 15.51 3.25 -10.56
N SER A 495 15.11 2.14 -11.18
CA SER A 495 15.56 1.77 -12.53
C SER A 495 15.16 2.79 -13.58
N ALA A 496 13.89 3.24 -13.58
CA ALA A 496 13.41 4.23 -14.55
C ALA A 496 14.09 5.59 -14.38
N ILE A 497 14.31 6.04 -13.14
CA ILE A 497 15.03 7.28 -12.83
C ILE A 497 16.50 7.15 -13.23
N ALA A 498 17.18 6.07 -12.87
CA ALA A 498 18.56 5.83 -13.26
C ALA A 498 18.72 5.87 -14.78
N ALA A 499 17.84 5.20 -15.52
CA ALA A 499 17.83 5.24 -16.98
C ALA A 499 17.58 6.65 -17.54
N ALA A 500 16.59 7.38 -17.01
CA ALA A 500 16.27 8.73 -17.45
C ALA A 500 17.42 9.74 -17.24
N TYR A 501 18.26 9.52 -16.22
CA TYR A 501 19.41 10.36 -15.90
C TYR A 501 20.76 9.79 -16.37
N GLY A 502 20.76 8.65 -17.08
CA GLY A 502 21.98 8.03 -17.60
C GLY A 502 22.92 7.50 -16.51
N LEU A 503 22.38 7.13 -15.34
CA LEU A 503 23.14 6.57 -14.23
C LEU A 503 23.43 5.08 -14.51
N ASN A 504 24.68 4.66 -14.34
CA ASN A 504 25.06 3.26 -14.45
C ASN A 504 25.06 2.60 -13.06
N VAL A 505 23.96 1.94 -12.71
CA VAL A 505 23.77 1.26 -11.42
C VAL A 505 23.62 -0.24 -11.68
N THR A 506 24.45 -1.07 -11.05
CA THR A 506 24.34 -2.53 -11.21
C THR A 506 23.05 -3.05 -10.55
N PRO A 507 22.48 -4.19 -10.98
CA PRO A 507 21.25 -4.71 -10.36
C PRO A 507 21.37 -4.97 -8.86
N ARG A 508 22.57 -5.35 -8.39
CA ARG A 508 22.85 -5.53 -6.96
C ARG A 508 22.84 -4.20 -6.21
N ASP A 509 23.55 -3.19 -6.73
CA ASP A 509 23.63 -1.88 -6.08
C ASP A 509 22.26 -1.18 -6.09
N LEU A 510 21.50 -1.36 -7.17
CA LEU A 510 20.11 -0.93 -7.27
C LEU A 510 19.27 -1.50 -6.13
N ALA A 511 19.35 -2.81 -5.90
CA ALA A 511 18.62 -3.47 -4.81
C ALA A 511 19.03 -2.94 -3.42
N LEU A 512 20.32 -2.69 -3.20
CA LEU A 512 20.83 -2.12 -1.94
C LEU A 512 20.35 -0.70 -1.70
N LEU A 513 20.32 0.14 -2.74
CA LEU A 513 19.79 1.50 -2.66
C LEU A 513 18.28 1.48 -2.40
N CYS A 514 17.51 0.59 -3.05
CA CYS A 514 16.09 0.40 -2.76
C CYS A 514 15.87 -0.06 -1.30
N GLN A 515 16.68 -0.99 -0.78
CA GLN A 515 16.58 -1.40 0.62
C GLN A 515 16.77 -0.21 1.58
N LYS A 516 17.65 0.75 1.25
CA LYS A 516 17.82 1.98 2.04
C LYS A 516 16.57 2.87 2.00
N VAL A 517 15.84 2.90 0.87
CA VAL A 517 14.54 3.60 0.78
C VAL A 517 13.57 3.01 1.81
N GLU A 518 13.39 1.68 1.80
CA GLU A 518 12.43 1.00 2.67
C GLU A 518 12.82 1.14 4.16
N ASN A 519 14.10 0.95 4.49
CA ASN A 519 14.59 1.02 5.86
C ASN A 519 14.58 2.45 6.44
N HIS A 520 15.09 3.43 5.69
CA HIS A 520 15.36 4.75 6.25
C HIS A 520 14.27 5.78 5.95
N VAL A 521 13.72 5.79 4.73
CA VAL A 521 12.69 6.77 4.33
C VAL A 521 11.30 6.29 4.69
N VAL A 522 10.97 5.02 4.39
CA VAL A 522 9.67 4.44 4.74
C VAL A 522 9.61 4.04 6.22
N GLY A 523 10.73 3.55 6.77
CA GLY A 523 10.86 3.13 8.16
C GLY A 523 10.48 1.67 8.43
N ALA A 524 10.51 0.81 7.40
CA ALA A 524 10.23 -0.61 7.53
C ALA A 524 11.55 -1.41 7.63
N PRO A 525 11.81 -2.15 8.72
CA PRO A 525 13.10 -2.79 8.99
C PRO A 525 13.31 -4.10 8.21
N CYS A 526 13.26 -4.05 6.87
CA CYS A 526 13.35 -5.22 6.00
C CYS A 526 14.79 -5.65 5.72
N GLY A 527 14.99 -6.95 5.43
CA GLY A 527 16.19 -7.42 4.76
C GLY A 527 16.21 -7.03 3.27
N VAL A 528 17.25 -7.48 2.57
CA VAL A 528 17.53 -7.10 1.16
C VAL A 528 16.93 -8.08 0.14
N MET A 529 16.40 -9.20 0.62
CA MET A 529 15.98 -10.35 -0.18
C MET A 529 14.97 -9.97 -1.28
N ASP A 530 13.99 -9.14 -0.91
CA ASP A 530 12.89 -8.73 -1.77
C ASP A 530 13.40 -7.89 -2.95
N GLN A 531 14.22 -6.88 -2.66
CA GLN A 531 14.84 -6.01 -3.66
C GLN A 531 15.79 -6.79 -4.56
N MET A 532 16.57 -7.71 -3.99
CA MET A 532 17.50 -8.54 -4.77
C MET A 532 16.77 -9.48 -5.72
N ALA A 533 15.70 -10.13 -5.29
CA ALA A 533 14.88 -10.97 -6.15
C ALA A 533 14.25 -10.16 -7.30
N SER A 534 13.74 -8.96 -6.98
CA SER A 534 13.12 -8.07 -7.96
C SER A 534 14.14 -7.50 -8.96
N ALA A 535 15.37 -7.19 -8.54
CA ALA A 535 16.40 -6.62 -9.40
C ALA A 535 17.20 -7.68 -10.18
N CYS A 536 17.64 -8.76 -9.52
CA CYS A 536 18.59 -9.74 -10.05
C CYS A 536 17.95 -11.04 -10.54
N GLY A 537 16.65 -11.25 -10.30
CA GLY A 537 15.96 -12.48 -10.68
C GLY A 537 15.92 -12.73 -12.20
N GLU A 538 15.78 -13.99 -12.58
CA GLU A 538 15.53 -14.40 -13.97
C GLU A 538 14.36 -15.38 -14.05
N ALA A 539 13.65 -15.38 -15.18
CA ALA A 539 12.56 -16.30 -15.41
C ALA A 539 13.03 -17.77 -15.34
N ASN A 540 12.21 -18.61 -14.72
CA ASN A 540 12.39 -20.04 -14.51
C ASN A 540 13.64 -20.41 -13.68
N LYS A 541 14.13 -19.48 -12.85
CA LYS A 541 15.25 -19.69 -11.95
C LYS A 541 14.93 -19.20 -10.54
N LEU A 542 15.50 -19.88 -9.54
CA LEU A 542 15.54 -19.42 -8.16
C LEU A 542 16.83 -18.62 -7.96
N LEU A 543 16.70 -17.38 -7.47
CA LEU A 543 17.82 -16.58 -7.02
C LEU A 543 18.34 -17.12 -5.69
N ALA A 544 19.50 -17.77 -5.72
CA ALA A 544 20.21 -18.21 -4.54
C ALA A 544 21.13 -17.10 -4.06
N MET A 545 20.90 -16.57 -2.87
CA MET A 545 21.69 -15.46 -2.33
C MET A 545 21.88 -15.56 -0.83
N VAL A 546 22.98 -14.98 -0.35
CA VAL A 546 23.24 -14.78 1.08
C VAL A 546 22.91 -13.32 1.39
N CYS A 547 21.98 -13.09 2.32
CA CYS A 547 21.44 -11.75 2.58
C CYS A 547 22.43 -10.80 3.28
N GLN A 548 23.53 -11.33 3.84
CA GLN A 548 24.61 -10.57 4.45
C GLN A 548 25.94 -11.16 3.97
N PRO A 549 26.71 -10.50 3.06
CA PRO A 549 26.68 -9.09 2.68
C PRO A 549 25.87 -8.79 1.40
N ALA A 550 24.67 -9.38 1.25
CA ALA A 550 23.83 -9.27 0.06
C ALA A 550 24.52 -9.76 -1.22
N GLU A 551 24.93 -11.02 -1.24
CA GLU A 551 25.68 -11.64 -2.33
C GLU A 551 24.81 -12.64 -3.08
N VAL A 552 24.60 -12.42 -4.39
CA VAL A 552 24.03 -13.44 -5.27
C VAL A 552 25.07 -14.53 -5.47
N LYS A 553 24.74 -15.76 -5.09
CA LYS A 553 25.59 -16.92 -5.30
C LYS A 553 25.40 -17.47 -6.71
N GLU A 554 24.15 -17.72 -7.08
CA GLU A 554 23.81 -18.26 -8.40
C GLU A 554 22.31 -18.12 -8.71
N LEU A 555 21.95 -18.39 -9.96
CA LEU A 555 20.58 -18.55 -10.43
C LEU A 555 20.32 -20.04 -10.70
N VAL A 556 19.65 -20.71 -9.77
CA VAL A 556 19.37 -22.16 -9.84
C VAL A 556 18.19 -22.39 -10.79
N MET A 557 18.39 -23.16 -11.85
CA MET A 557 17.32 -23.49 -12.79
C MET A 557 16.24 -24.33 -12.10
N ILE A 558 14.97 -23.96 -12.27
CA ILE A 558 13.84 -24.78 -11.81
C ILE A 558 13.75 -26.00 -12.73
N PRO A 559 13.85 -27.24 -12.22
CA PRO A 559 13.73 -28.43 -13.06
C PRO A 559 12.37 -28.51 -13.76
N SER A 560 12.34 -28.97 -15.01
CA SER A 560 11.14 -28.91 -15.85
C SER A 560 9.95 -29.72 -15.34
N HIS A 561 10.20 -30.72 -14.49
CA HIS A 561 9.16 -31.53 -13.83
C HIS A 561 8.61 -30.89 -12.55
N ILE A 562 9.21 -29.80 -12.07
CA ILE A 562 8.82 -29.10 -10.84
C ILE A 562 8.12 -27.79 -11.20
N ARG A 563 7.09 -27.44 -10.44
CA ARG A 563 6.43 -26.13 -10.49
C ARG A 563 6.13 -25.61 -9.10
N PHE A 564 6.16 -24.29 -8.98
CA PHE A 564 5.79 -23.57 -7.77
C PHE A 564 4.55 -22.70 -8.03
N TRP A 565 3.65 -22.67 -7.05
CA TRP A 565 2.48 -21.76 -7.03
C TRP A 565 2.49 -20.94 -5.76
N GLY A 566 2.03 -19.69 -5.85
CA GLY A 566 1.68 -18.88 -4.69
C GLY A 566 0.18 -18.83 -4.48
N LEU A 567 -0.30 -18.95 -3.24
CA LEU A 567 -1.72 -18.84 -2.87
C LEU A 567 -1.90 -17.77 -1.81
N ASP A 568 -2.58 -16.68 -2.13
CA ASP A 568 -2.91 -15.62 -1.16
C ASP A 568 -4.04 -16.04 -0.21
N SER A 569 -3.79 -15.97 1.09
CA SER A 569 -4.77 -16.29 2.14
C SER A 569 -5.90 -15.25 2.27
N GLY A 570 -5.73 -14.06 1.70
CA GLY A 570 -6.65 -12.93 1.88
C GLY A 570 -6.38 -12.12 3.14
N ILE A 571 -5.53 -12.62 4.04
CA ILE A 571 -5.10 -11.94 5.25
C ILE A 571 -3.92 -11.05 4.89
N ARG A 572 -4.01 -9.74 5.13
CA ARG A 572 -2.88 -8.85 4.92
C ARG A 572 -1.82 -9.11 5.98
N HIS A 573 -0.54 -9.06 5.59
CA HIS A 573 0.54 -8.93 6.55
C HIS A 573 0.28 -7.72 7.44
N SER A 574 0.42 -7.87 8.75
CA SER A 574 0.49 -6.74 9.67
C SER A 574 1.80 -6.00 9.42
N VAL A 575 1.82 -5.09 8.44
CA VAL A 575 2.99 -4.23 8.10
C VAL A 575 3.25 -3.14 9.17
N GLY A 576 2.91 -3.45 10.42
CA GLY A 576 3.11 -2.59 11.58
C GLY A 576 3.96 -3.29 12.62
N GLY A 577 5.17 -3.74 12.24
CA GLY A 577 6.40 -3.88 13.06
C GLY A 577 6.39 -4.70 14.37
N GLY A 578 5.24 -5.04 14.94
CA GLY A 578 5.13 -5.64 16.27
C GLY A 578 5.68 -7.05 16.31
N ASP A 579 5.28 -7.88 15.33
CA ASP A 579 5.55 -9.32 15.35
C ASP A 579 6.91 -9.65 14.70
N TYR A 580 7.13 -9.26 13.43
CA TYR A 580 8.44 -9.45 12.76
C TYR A 580 9.60 -8.76 13.49
N GLY A 581 9.41 -7.51 13.93
CA GLY A 581 10.41 -6.78 14.70
C GLY A 581 10.75 -7.47 16.02
N SER A 582 9.75 -8.05 16.71
CA SER A 582 10.00 -8.82 17.94
C SER A 582 10.71 -10.15 17.70
N VAL A 583 10.44 -10.82 16.58
CA VAL A 583 11.14 -12.04 16.18
C VAL A 583 12.59 -11.73 15.85
N ARG A 584 12.86 -10.60 15.17
CA ARG A 584 14.24 -10.12 14.95
C ARG A 584 14.95 -9.84 16.26
N VAL A 585 14.33 -9.10 17.18
CA VAL A 585 14.91 -8.86 18.52
C VAL A 585 15.22 -10.18 19.23
N GLY A 586 14.26 -11.11 19.28
CA GLY A 586 14.44 -12.43 19.89
C GLY A 586 15.57 -13.25 19.26
N THR A 587 15.74 -13.16 17.94
CA THR A 587 16.84 -13.82 17.22
C THR A 587 18.21 -13.28 17.64
N TYR A 588 18.34 -11.95 17.72
CA TYR A 588 19.58 -11.29 18.11
C TYR A 588 19.88 -11.46 19.61
N MET A 589 18.85 -11.51 20.47
CA MET A 589 19.00 -11.91 21.88
C MET A 589 19.60 -13.31 21.99
N GLY A 590 19.08 -14.28 21.23
CA GLY A 590 19.64 -15.64 21.18
C GLY A 590 21.08 -15.70 20.68
N ARG A 591 21.41 -14.93 19.65
CA ARG A 591 22.79 -14.77 19.16
C ARG A 591 23.72 -14.28 20.27
N LYS A 592 23.31 -13.25 21.01
CA LYS A 592 24.09 -12.71 22.14
C LYS A 592 24.31 -13.77 23.22
N MET A 593 23.26 -14.50 23.60
CA MET A 593 23.35 -15.58 24.59
C MET A 593 24.35 -16.67 24.16
N ILE A 594 24.30 -17.11 22.90
CA ILE A 594 25.23 -18.11 22.36
C ILE A 594 26.67 -17.59 22.38
N LYS A 595 26.90 -16.33 21.97
CA LYS A 595 28.25 -15.73 21.98
C LYS A 595 28.84 -15.64 23.39
N CYS A 596 28.02 -15.24 24.36
CA CYS A 596 28.43 -15.20 25.77
C CYS A 596 28.75 -16.60 26.29
N ALA A 597 27.86 -17.58 26.09
CA ALA A 597 28.08 -18.96 26.51
C ALA A 597 29.34 -19.58 25.88
N ALA A 598 29.57 -19.34 24.58
CA ALA A 598 30.77 -19.78 23.90
C ALA A 598 32.04 -19.15 24.51
N SER A 599 32.00 -17.84 24.80
CA SER A 599 33.12 -17.11 25.43
C SER A 599 33.45 -17.65 26.83
N ASP A 600 32.42 -17.94 27.63
CA ASP A 600 32.57 -18.53 28.95
C ASP A 600 33.23 -19.91 28.86
N LEU A 601 32.78 -20.75 27.91
CA LEU A 601 33.38 -22.07 27.66
C LEU A 601 34.84 -21.97 27.19
N VAL A 602 35.20 -20.98 26.36
CA VAL A 602 36.61 -20.72 26.00
C VAL A 602 37.43 -20.44 27.27
N SER A 603 36.93 -19.57 28.16
CA SER A 603 37.65 -19.17 29.38
C SER A 603 37.87 -20.32 30.38
N VAL A 604 36.90 -21.23 30.52
CA VAL A 604 36.99 -22.43 31.38
C VAL A 604 37.91 -23.49 30.76
N SER A 605 37.93 -23.61 29.44
CA SER A 605 38.82 -24.55 28.75
C SER A 605 40.30 -24.19 28.93
N SER A 606 40.63 -22.91 29.20
CA SER A 606 42.00 -22.43 29.45
C SER A 606 42.53 -22.72 30.86
N THR A 607 41.69 -23.10 31.81
CA THR A 607 42.06 -23.28 33.24
C THR A 607 42.07 -24.75 33.71
N SER A 608 41.75 -25.72 32.84
CA SER A 608 41.69 -27.15 33.21
C SER A 608 42.95 -27.95 32.83
N ASP A 609 43.76 -28.30 33.84
CA ASP A 609 44.89 -29.26 33.77
C ASP A 609 44.42 -30.72 33.72
N ALA A 610 43.48 -31.07 32.83
CA ALA A 610 43.00 -32.45 32.69
C ALA A 610 43.89 -33.27 31.73
N PRO A 611 44.47 -34.41 32.16
CA PRO A 611 45.28 -35.26 31.30
C PRO A 611 44.42 -36.13 30.37
N ALA A 612 44.94 -36.43 29.17
CA ALA A 612 44.53 -37.50 28.26
C ALA A 612 43.43 -37.26 27.17
N GLN A 613 43.49 -36.15 26.43
CA GLN A 613 43.10 -36.13 25.00
C GLN A 613 44.18 -35.39 24.21
N SER A 614 44.58 -35.91 23.03
CA SER A 614 45.70 -35.35 22.25
C SER A 614 45.48 -33.87 21.94
N ASP A 615 46.54 -33.06 22.06
CA ASP A 615 46.50 -31.60 22.01
C ASP A 615 45.72 -31.04 20.80
N ASP A 616 45.77 -31.73 19.65
CA ASP A 616 45.05 -31.38 18.41
C ASP A 616 43.51 -31.36 18.55
N TYR A 617 42.89 -32.24 19.37
CA TYR A 617 41.42 -32.23 19.57
C TYR A 617 40.99 -31.11 20.51
N LYS A 618 41.80 -30.78 21.52
CA LYS A 618 41.53 -29.66 22.44
C LYS A 618 41.68 -28.32 21.72
N GLU A 619 42.68 -28.21 20.84
CA GLU A 619 42.93 -27.01 20.03
C GLU A 619 41.78 -26.77 19.03
N LYS A 620 41.36 -27.79 18.27
CA LYS A 620 40.20 -27.73 17.38
C LYS A 620 38.91 -27.38 18.11
N GLY A 621 38.67 -27.95 19.30
CA GLY A 621 37.52 -27.63 20.13
C GLY A 621 37.50 -26.16 20.60
N ARG A 622 38.67 -25.61 20.95
CA ARG A 622 38.83 -24.19 21.31
C ARG A 622 38.58 -23.28 20.11
N ASP A 623 39.05 -23.63 18.92
CA ASP A 623 38.87 -22.80 17.73
C ASP A 623 37.41 -22.74 17.27
N VAL A 624 36.68 -23.86 17.41
CA VAL A 624 35.22 -23.87 17.20
C VAL A 624 34.53 -22.92 18.18
N LEU A 625 34.85 -23.00 19.48
CA LEU A 625 34.26 -22.11 20.49
C LEU A 625 34.62 -20.64 20.27
N LYS A 626 35.85 -20.33 19.84
CA LYS A 626 36.24 -18.95 19.45
C LYS A 626 35.43 -18.45 18.27
N SER A 627 35.24 -19.29 17.24
CA SER A 627 34.41 -18.96 16.09
C SER A 627 32.94 -18.73 16.48
N GLU A 628 32.42 -19.50 17.43
CA GLU A 628 31.06 -19.34 17.98
C GLU A 628 30.94 -18.04 18.80
N ALA A 629 31.96 -17.71 19.61
CA ALA A 629 32.03 -16.48 20.39
C ALA A 629 32.11 -15.21 19.50
N SER A 630 32.80 -15.28 18.36
CA SER A 630 32.93 -14.19 17.40
C SER A 630 31.88 -14.23 16.29
N MET A 631 30.86 -15.09 16.38
CA MET A 631 29.90 -15.30 15.29
C MET A 631 29.04 -14.04 15.06
N GLU A 632 28.96 -13.61 13.80
CA GLU A 632 28.09 -12.51 13.40
C GLU A 632 26.66 -12.97 13.08
N TYR A 633 26.50 -14.20 12.59
CA TYR A 633 25.25 -14.68 12.00
C TYR A 633 24.93 -16.10 12.46
N LEU A 634 23.73 -16.30 13.01
CA LEU A 634 23.30 -17.60 13.55
C LEU A 634 23.29 -18.72 12.51
N CYS A 635 23.11 -18.42 11.23
CA CYS A 635 23.18 -19.41 10.15
C CYS A 635 24.54 -20.14 10.08
N LYS A 636 25.61 -19.57 10.63
CA LYS A 636 26.95 -20.19 10.69
C LYS A 636 27.03 -21.31 11.72
N LEU A 637 26.07 -21.42 12.65
CA LEU A 637 26.01 -22.49 13.63
C LEU A 637 25.26 -23.68 13.02
N PRO A 638 25.83 -24.91 12.98
CA PRO A 638 25.11 -26.06 12.45
C PRO A 638 24.07 -26.60 13.46
N PRO A 639 22.95 -27.18 12.99
CA PRO A 639 21.87 -27.67 13.86
C PRO A 639 22.30 -28.60 14.99
N HIS A 640 23.16 -29.59 14.69
CA HIS A 640 23.63 -30.54 15.70
C HIS A 640 24.41 -29.86 16.84
N ARG A 641 25.14 -28.79 16.51
CA ARG A 641 25.96 -28.06 17.47
C ARG A 641 25.09 -27.20 18.37
N TYR A 642 24.08 -26.54 17.81
CA TYR A 642 23.06 -25.84 18.58
C TYR A 642 22.37 -26.76 19.58
N GLU A 643 21.93 -27.95 19.15
CA GLU A 643 21.23 -28.89 20.04
C GLU A 643 22.12 -29.45 21.15
N ALA A 644 23.38 -29.75 20.83
CA ALA A 644 24.30 -30.33 21.78
C ALA A 644 24.74 -29.31 22.86
N ALA A 645 24.93 -28.04 22.48
CA ALA A 645 25.64 -27.08 23.31
C ALA A 645 24.80 -25.92 23.85
N TYR A 646 23.69 -25.54 23.18
CA TYR A 646 23.03 -24.26 23.47
C TYR A 646 21.52 -24.38 23.67
N SER A 647 20.83 -25.32 23.02
CA SER A 647 19.35 -25.31 22.95
C SER A 647 18.64 -25.45 24.30
N LYS A 648 19.30 -26.02 25.32
CA LYS A 648 18.77 -26.18 26.67
C LYS A 648 18.85 -24.90 27.51
N ASP A 649 19.82 -24.04 27.22
CA ASP A 649 20.11 -22.84 28.01
C ASP A 649 19.42 -21.58 27.45
N ILE A 650 18.93 -21.65 26.21
CA ILE A 650 18.12 -20.59 25.61
C ILE A 650 16.67 -20.69 26.11
N PRO A 651 16.15 -19.67 26.83
CA PRO A 651 14.79 -19.69 27.35
C PRO A 651 13.75 -19.52 26.23
N GLU A 652 12.54 -20.04 26.44
CA GLU A 652 11.43 -19.81 25.50
C GLU A 652 11.13 -18.32 25.36
N THR A 653 11.06 -17.60 26.48
CA THR A 653 10.83 -16.16 26.56
C THR A 653 11.74 -15.48 27.57
N ILE A 654 12.00 -14.19 27.37
CA ILE A 654 12.67 -13.31 28.35
C ILE A 654 12.08 -11.90 28.28
N THR A 655 12.01 -11.20 29.40
CA THR A 655 11.65 -9.79 29.41
C THR A 655 12.84 -8.92 29.00
N GLY A 656 12.56 -7.77 28.38
CA GLY A 656 13.61 -6.85 27.93
C GLY A 656 14.53 -6.42 29.07
N ASP A 657 13.97 -6.04 30.21
CA ASP A 657 14.73 -5.66 31.42
C ASP A 657 15.70 -6.76 31.90
N ALA A 658 15.22 -8.00 32.03
CA ALA A 658 16.03 -9.14 32.46
C ALA A 658 17.14 -9.48 31.45
N PHE A 659 16.89 -9.30 30.15
CA PHE A 659 17.92 -9.44 29.14
C PHE A 659 18.98 -8.34 29.25
N LEU A 660 18.55 -7.08 29.34
CA LEU A 660 19.43 -5.92 29.42
C LEU A 660 20.31 -5.98 30.68
N GLU A 661 19.76 -6.39 31.83
CA GLU A 661 20.51 -6.55 33.08
C GLU A 661 21.63 -7.60 32.95
N LYS A 662 21.37 -8.70 32.25
CA LYS A 662 22.32 -9.80 32.12
C LYS A 662 23.32 -9.65 30.97
N TYR A 663 22.89 -9.13 29.83
CA TYR A 663 23.66 -9.17 28.57
C TYR A 663 23.96 -7.78 27.98
N GLY A 664 23.41 -6.71 28.54
CA GLY A 664 23.59 -5.35 28.03
C GLY A 664 22.67 -5.05 26.85
N ASP A 665 23.10 -5.39 25.62
CA ASP A 665 22.36 -5.14 24.37
C ASP A 665 22.40 -6.38 23.46
N HIS A 666 21.50 -6.45 22.46
CA HIS A 666 21.44 -7.55 21.49
C HIS A 666 22.33 -7.35 20.24
N ASP A 667 22.99 -6.19 20.12
CA ASP A 667 23.92 -5.84 19.05
C ASP A 667 23.27 -5.87 17.64
N ASP A 668 22.03 -5.41 17.50
CA ASP A 668 21.36 -5.18 16.20
C ASP A 668 21.28 -3.68 15.90
N MET A 669 21.72 -3.27 14.71
CA MET A 669 21.75 -1.85 14.32
C MET A 669 20.37 -1.31 13.91
N VAL A 670 19.36 -2.17 13.78
CA VAL A 670 18.04 -1.82 13.23
C VAL A 670 16.94 -1.82 14.29
N THR A 671 17.05 -2.63 15.35
CA THR A 671 16.00 -2.78 16.37
C THR A 671 16.48 -2.40 17.76
N VAL A 672 15.55 -2.00 18.63
CA VAL A 672 15.82 -1.61 20.02
C VAL A 672 14.97 -2.48 20.95
N ILE A 673 15.55 -2.90 22.07
CA ILE A 673 14.84 -3.67 23.11
C ILE A 673 13.93 -2.74 23.90
N ASP A 674 12.65 -3.08 23.98
CA ASP A 674 11.71 -2.47 24.92
C ASP A 674 11.85 -3.19 26.28
N PRO A 675 12.32 -2.51 27.34
CA PRO A 675 12.52 -3.13 28.65
C PRO A 675 11.25 -3.76 29.24
N LYS A 676 10.07 -3.24 28.89
CA LYS A 676 8.79 -3.70 29.45
C LYS A 676 8.16 -4.84 28.66
N ARG A 677 8.71 -5.18 27.50
CA ARG A 677 8.16 -6.21 26.61
C ARG A 677 8.78 -7.57 26.92
N SER A 678 7.97 -8.63 26.81
CA SER A 678 8.44 -10.01 26.78
C SER A 678 8.66 -10.45 25.33
N TYR A 679 9.80 -11.09 25.07
CA TYR A 679 10.23 -11.56 23.76
C TYR A 679 10.34 -13.07 23.76
N SER A 680 9.84 -13.72 22.71
CA SER A 680 10.21 -15.11 22.38
C SER A 680 11.65 -15.15 21.91
N VAL A 681 12.46 -16.07 22.43
CA VAL A 681 13.91 -16.13 22.10
C VAL A 681 14.27 -17.45 21.45
N LYS A 682 13.89 -18.58 22.04
CA LYS A 682 14.34 -19.90 21.55
C LYS A 682 13.92 -20.22 20.12
N ALA A 683 12.65 -20.06 19.77
CA ALA A 683 12.18 -20.34 18.42
C ALA A 683 12.81 -19.40 17.38
N PRO A 684 12.85 -18.06 17.59
CA PRO A 684 13.58 -17.14 16.72
C PRO A 684 15.08 -17.43 16.60
N THR A 685 15.74 -17.92 17.66
CA THR A 685 17.15 -18.35 17.62
C THR A 685 17.34 -19.60 16.77
N ARG A 686 16.45 -20.58 16.97
CA ARG A 686 16.49 -21.88 16.29
C ARG A 686 16.21 -21.75 14.78
N HIS A 687 15.27 -20.88 14.41
CA HIS A 687 14.81 -20.76 13.03
C HIS A 687 15.95 -20.58 12.01
N PRO A 688 16.80 -19.54 12.09
CA PRO A 688 17.83 -19.29 11.07
C PRO A 688 18.92 -20.38 11.00
N ILE A 689 19.22 -21.04 12.12
CA ILE A 689 20.17 -22.17 12.20
C ILE A 689 19.67 -23.33 11.34
N TYR A 690 18.41 -23.72 11.55
CA TYR A 690 17.82 -24.84 10.84
C TYR A 690 17.39 -24.47 9.42
N GLU A 691 16.94 -23.23 9.21
CA GLU A 691 16.49 -22.76 7.92
C GLU A 691 17.65 -22.72 6.92
N ASN A 692 18.85 -22.29 7.33
CA ASN A 692 20.01 -22.34 6.44
C ASN A 692 20.30 -23.77 5.97
N PHE A 693 20.29 -24.74 6.89
CA PHE A 693 20.46 -26.15 6.54
C PHE A 693 19.35 -26.67 5.61
N ARG A 694 18.08 -26.29 5.88
CA ARG A 694 16.95 -26.65 5.02
C ARG A 694 17.11 -26.08 3.61
N VAL A 695 17.53 -24.81 3.49
CA VAL A 695 17.71 -24.15 2.19
C VAL A 695 18.85 -24.79 1.39
N GLU A 696 19.99 -25.06 2.02
CA GLU A 696 21.11 -25.76 1.38
C GLU A 696 20.71 -27.17 0.92
N THR A 697 19.99 -27.90 1.76
CA THR A 697 19.47 -29.24 1.44
C THR A 697 18.46 -29.17 0.30
N PHE A 698 17.52 -28.22 0.34
CA PHE A 698 16.52 -28.01 -0.70
C PHE A 698 17.18 -27.72 -2.04
N LYS A 699 18.17 -26.81 -2.05
CA LYS A 699 18.96 -26.48 -3.23
C LYS A 699 19.68 -27.71 -3.82
N ALA A 700 20.33 -28.51 -2.98
CA ALA A 700 20.99 -29.74 -3.43
C ALA A 700 19.99 -30.74 -4.03
N LEU A 701 18.83 -30.90 -3.38
CA LEU A 701 17.76 -31.78 -3.84
C LEU A 701 17.12 -31.32 -5.14
N LEU A 702 17.07 -30.03 -5.47
CA LEU A 702 16.57 -29.55 -6.78
C LEU A 702 17.34 -30.16 -7.96
N THR A 703 18.63 -30.47 -7.77
CA THR A 703 19.48 -31.08 -8.82
C THR A 703 19.54 -32.61 -8.76
N ALA A 704 18.85 -33.24 -7.82
CA ALA A 704 18.80 -34.70 -7.69
C ALA A 704 17.97 -35.37 -8.81
N ALA A 705 17.94 -36.70 -8.81
CA ALA A 705 17.16 -37.47 -9.78
C ALA A 705 15.67 -37.10 -9.71
N ASN A 706 15.03 -37.03 -10.89
CA ASN A 706 13.60 -36.76 -11.03
C ASN A 706 12.79 -37.98 -10.54
N THR A 707 12.44 -37.97 -9.25
CA THR A 707 11.62 -39.02 -8.62
C THR A 707 10.60 -38.42 -7.65
N ASP A 708 9.58 -39.20 -7.31
CA ASP A 708 8.58 -38.79 -6.32
C ASP A 708 9.19 -38.65 -4.91
N GLU A 709 10.28 -39.37 -4.60
CA GLU A 709 11.04 -39.21 -3.36
C GLU A 709 11.76 -37.86 -3.29
N GLN A 710 12.31 -37.37 -4.41
CA GLN A 710 12.90 -36.03 -4.49
C GLN A 710 11.85 -34.96 -4.13
N LEU A 711 10.69 -35.01 -4.79
CA LEU A 711 9.59 -34.07 -4.54
C LEU A 711 9.06 -34.17 -3.11
N SER A 712 8.95 -35.39 -2.57
CA SER A 712 8.55 -35.62 -1.18
C SER A 712 9.54 -35.01 -0.19
N ALA A 713 10.85 -35.18 -0.42
CA ALA A 713 11.88 -34.58 0.42
C ALA A 713 11.89 -33.05 0.35
N LEU A 714 11.75 -32.47 -0.86
CA LEU A 714 11.61 -31.02 -1.04
C LEU A 714 10.37 -30.49 -0.31
N GLY A 715 9.24 -31.17 -0.44
CA GLY A 715 7.99 -30.77 0.18
C GLY A 715 8.00 -30.85 1.70
N GLU A 716 8.66 -31.87 2.25
CA GLU A 716 8.87 -32.01 3.70
C GLU A 716 9.69 -30.86 4.28
N LEU A 717 10.74 -30.40 3.57
CA LEU A 717 11.51 -29.22 3.97
C LEU A 717 10.65 -27.94 4.00
N MET A 718 9.71 -27.80 3.06
CA MET A 718 8.76 -26.67 3.06
C MET A 718 7.83 -26.73 4.27
N TYR A 719 7.22 -27.89 4.57
CA TYR A 719 6.38 -28.02 5.77
C TYR A 719 7.14 -27.72 7.05
N GLN A 720 8.38 -28.22 7.19
CA GLN A 720 9.23 -27.91 8.34
C GLN A 720 9.52 -26.41 8.47
N CYS A 721 9.76 -25.72 7.36
CA CYS A 721 9.90 -24.26 7.36
C CYS A 721 8.61 -23.59 7.84
N HIS A 722 7.43 -24.01 7.33
CA HIS A 722 6.14 -23.47 7.76
C HIS A 722 5.89 -23.62 9.26
N TYR A 723 6.12 -24.81 9.83
CA TYR A 723 5.97 -25.00 11.27
C TYR A 723 7.01 -24.21 12.07
N SER A 724 8.22 -24.02 11.53
CA SER A 724 9.22 -23.16 12.15
C SER A 724 8.80 -21.69 12.17
N TYR A 725 8.07 -21.20 11.15
CA TYR A 725 7.45 -19.88 11.15
C TYR A 725 6.39 -19.74 12.24
N ASN A 726 5.52 -20.74 12.36
CA ASN A 726 4.45 -20.75 13.35
C ASN A 726 5.02 -20.76 14.78
N ALA A 727 6.11 -21.51 15.01
CA ALA A 727 6.83 -21.50 16.29
C ALA A 727 7.45 -20.13 16.63
N CYS A 728 7.80 -19.32 15.62
CA CYS A 728 8.25 -17.93 15.82
C CYS A 728 7.09 -16.96 16.10
N GLY A 729 5.83 -17.40 16.03
CA GLY A 729 4.65 -16.55 16.17
C GLY A 729 4.25 -15.82 14.88
N LEU A 730 4.74 -16.28 13.72
CA LEU A 730 4.48 -15.67 12.42
C LEU A 730 3.46 -16.45 11.57
N GLY A 731 2.77 -17.42 12.17
CA GLY A 731 1.68 -18.15 11.52
C GLY A 731 0.39 -17.35 11.40
N SER A 732 -0.59 -17.91 10.69
CA SER A 732 -1.95 -17.37 10.64
C SER A 732 -2.96 -18.45 10.24
N ASP A 733 -4.19 -18.36 10.74
CA ASP A 733 -5.26 -19.32 10.40
C ASP A 733 -5.46 -19.49 8.88
N GLY A 734 -5.26 -18.41 8.11
CA GLY A 734 -5.42 -18.43 6.66
C GLY A 734 -4.30 -19.19 5.94
N THR A 735 -3.05 -18.91 6.30
CA THR A 735 -1.89 -19.62 5.74
C THR A 735 -1.86 -21.08 6.16
N ASP A 736 -2.15 -21.36 7.42
CA ASP A 736 -2.16 -22.72 7.98
C ASP A 736 -3.25 -23.56 7.31
N ARG A 737 -4.43 -22.98 7.07
CA ARG A 737 -5.51 -23.64 6.33
C ARG A 737 -5.12 -23.95 4.89
N LEU A 738 -4.45 -23.05 4.19
CA LEU A 738 -3.96 -23.32 2.83
C LEU A 738 -2.93 -24.45 2.81
N VAL A 739 -1.98 -24.46 3.76
CA VAL A 739 -0.99 -25.54 3.88
C VAL A 739 -1.68 -26.87 4.18
N ASN A 740 -2.65 -26.90 5.09
CA ASN A 740 -3.42 -28.11 5.41
C ASN A 740 -4.21 -28.63 4.19
N LEU A 741 -4.80 -27.74 3.38
CA LEU A 741 -5.48 -28.14 2.14
C LEU A 741 -4.52 -28.77 1.13
N VAL A 742 -3.28 -28.29 1.03
CA VAL A 742 -2.24 -28.93 0.20
C VAL A 742 -1.90 -30.32 0.74
N GLN A 743 -1.74 -30.47 2.06
CA GLN A 743 -1.53 -31.77 2.69
C GLN A 743 -2.69 -32.73 2.43
N GLU A 744 -3.94 -32.26 2.49
CA GLU A 744 -5.11 -33.08 2.16
C GLU A 744 -5.09 -33.57 0.70
N MET A 745 -4.69 -32.71 -0.25
CA MET A 745 -4.55 -33.11 -1.66
C MET A 745 -3.44 -34.13 -1.84
N GLN A 746 -2.28 -33.92 -1.20
CA GLN A 746 -1.14 -34.85 -1.23
C GLN A 746 -1.49 -36.26 -0.73
N HIS A 747 -2.35 -36.38 0.30
CA HIS A 747 -2.74 -37.67 0.89
C HIS A 747 -4.02 -38.27 0.30
N ARG A 748 -4.61 -37.64 -0.73
CA ARG A 748 -5.82 -38.14 -1.37
C ARG A 748 -5.54 -39.46 -2.08
N LYS A 749 -6.41 -40.46 -1.88
CA LYS A 749 -6.34 -41.73 -2.61
C LYS A 749 -6.67 -41.49 -4.09
N THR A 750 -5.66 -41.57 -4.95
CA THR A 750 -5.82 -41.57 -6.40
C THR A 750 -6.33 -42.94 -6.87
N PRO A 751 -7.39 -43.01 -7.72
CA PRO A 751 -8.00 -44.27 -8.16
C PRO A 751 -7.17 -45.06 -9.19
N GLU A 752 -6.12 -44.47 -9.75
CA GLU A 752 -5.14 -45.14 -10.63
C GLU A 752 -3.73 -44.95 -10.02
N ASN A 753 -2.82 -45.91 -10.25
CA ASN A 753 -1.49 -46.09 -9.63
C ASN A 753 -0.47 -44.90 -9.66
N GLY A 754 -0.90 -43.65 -9.79
CA GLY A 754 -0.05 -42.46 -9.69
C GLY A 754 0.14 -41.98 -8.27
N GLY A 755 1.39 -41.63 -7.92
CA GLY A 755 1.73 -40.88 -6.71
C GLY A 755 1.12 -39.46 -6.69
N PRO A 756 1.34 -38.67 -5.61
CA PRO A 756 0.74 -37.35 -5.47
C PRO A 756 1.18 -36.37 -6.56
N ASN A 757 0.41 -35.28 -6.73
CA ASN A 757 0.75 -34.19 -7.65
C ASN A 757 1.34 -32.98 -6.91
N LEU A 758 0.80 -32.65 -5.74
CA LEU A 758 1.33 -31.64 -4.82
C LEU A 758 2.10 -32.31 -3.67
N TYR A 759 3.21 -31.70 -3.26
CA TYR A 759 4.16 -32.34 -2.35
C TYR A 759 4.52 -31.54 -1.10
N GLY A 760 4.37 -30.21 -1.14
CA GLY A 760 4.76 -29.36 -0.02
C GLY A 760 4.20 -27.95 -0.13
N ALA A 761 4.06 -27.31 1.03
CA ALA A 761 3.65 -25.92 1.09
C ALA A 761 4.22 -25.20 2.32
N LYS A 762 4.49 -23.90 2.18
CA LYS A 762 4.86 -23.01 3.29
C LYS A 762 4.40 -21.58 3.10
N ILE A 763 4.22 -20.87 4.20
CA ILE A 763 4.08 -19.41 4.19
C ILE A 763 5.27 -18.72 3.48
N THR A 764 5.04 -17.59 2.81
CA THR A 764 6.07 -16.80 2.09
C THR A 764 6.12 -15.36 2.61
N GLY A 765 7.34 -14.78 2.64
CA GLY A 765 7.57 -13.40 3.06
C GLY A 765 7.61 -13.23 4.58
N GLY A 766 7.25 -12.03 5.07
CA GLY A 766 7.41 -11.65 6.49
C GLY A 766 6.50 -12.35 7.50
N GLY A 767 5.49 -13.11 7.05
CA GLY A 767 4.56 -13.85 7.90
C GLY A 767 3.36 -13.05 8.44
N SER A 768 2.62 -13.67 9.37
CA SER A 768 1.38 -13.14 9.98
C SER A 768 0.27 -12.83 8.96
N GLY A 769 0.13 -13.68 7.95
CA GLY A 769 -0.83 -13.57 6.85
C GLY A 769 -0.17 -13.83 5.50
N GLY A 770 -0.69 -13.21 4.44
CA GLY A 770 -0.11 -13.19 3.11
C GLY A 770 -0.29 -14.49 2.35
N SER A 771 0.75 -14.94 1.67
CA SER A 771 0.69 -16.06 0.73
C SER A 771 1.38 -17.32 1.23
N VAL A 772 1.05 -18.44 0.59
CA VAL A 772 1.70 -19.73 0.73
C VAL A 772 2.36 -20.13 -0.60
N CYS A 773 3.63 -20.51 -0.59
CA CYS A 773 4.31 -21.17 -1.70
C CYS A 773 4.02 -22.67 -1.65
N VAL A 774 3.64 -23.26 -2.78
CA VAL A 774 3.32 -24.69 -2.95
C VAL A 774 4.24 -25.27 -4.02
N ILE A 775 4.76 -26.49 -3.79
CA ILE A 775 5.53 -27.26 -4.78
C ILE A 775 4.75 -28.48 -5.27
N GLY A 776 4.86 -28.77 -6.57
CA GLY A 776 4.28 -29.97 -7.16
C GLY A 776 4.86 -30.31 -8.53
N LYS A 777 4.31 -31.37 -9.14
CA LYS A 777 4.64 -31.78 -10.51
C LYS A 777 4.19 -30.70 -11.50
N ASN A 778 5.01 -30.41 -12.49
CA ASN A 778 4.64 -29.52 -13.59
C ASN A 778 3.72 -30.24 -14.60
N CYS A 779 2.47 -30.46 -14.21
CA CYS A 779 1.44 -31.10 -15.01
C CYS A 779 0.07 -30.41 -14.82
N LEU A 780 -0.89 -30.73 -15.70
CA LEU A 780 -2.23 -30.16 -15.66
C LEU A 780 -2.98 -30.53 -14.36
N GLN A 781 -2.81 -31.77 -13.90
CA GLN A 781 -3.47 -32.28 -12.69
C GLN A 781 -3.08 -31.46 -11.44
N SER A 782 -1.81 -31.08 -11.29
CA SER A 782 -1.40 -30.19 -10.20
C SER A 782 -2.11 -28.83 -10.28
N ALA A 783 -2.29 -28.26 -11.47
CA ALA A 783 -3.00 -26.99 -11.63
C ALA A 783 -4.50 -27.12 -11.31
N GLU A 784 -5.12 -28.26 -11.63
CA GLU A 784 -6.50 -28.58 -11.26
C GLU A 784 -6.66 -28.72 -9.74
N GLU A 785 -5.71 -29.39 -9.06
CA GLU A 785 -5.69 -29.50 -7.59
C GLU A 785 -5.51 -28.13 -6.92
N ILE A 786 -4.66 -27.25 -7.46
CA ILE A 786 -4.54 -25.86 -7.00
C ILE A 786 -5.86 -25.10 -7.13
N ALA A 787 -6.56 -25.25 -8.26
CA ALA A 787 -7.88 -24.64 -8.45
C ALA A 787 -8.92 -25.20 -7.46
N GLU A 788 -8.87 -26.51 -7.17
CA GLU A 788 -9.72 -27.15 -6.17
C GLU A 788 -9.46 -26.58 -4.76
N ILE A 789 -8.20 -26.41 -4.36
CA ILE A 789 -7.81 -25.76 -3.11
C ILE A 789 -8.38 -24.34 -3.03
N GLN A 790 -8.29 -23.57 -4.12
CA GLN A 790 -8.85 -22.23 -4.22
C GLN A 790 -10.36 -22.21 -3.94
N GLN A 791 -11.12 -23.16 -4.52
CA GLN A 791 -12.56 -23.28 -4.31
C GLN A 791 -12.91 -23.74 -2.89
N ARG A 792 -12.19 -24.72 -2.35
CA ARG A 792 -12.38 -25.19 -0.97
C ARG A 792 -12.10 -24.08 0.05
N TYR A 793 -11.04 -23.31 -0.16
CA TYR A 793 -10.71 -22.17 0.70
C TYR A 793 -11.78 -21.08 0.63
N LYS A 794 -12.29 -20.76 -0.58
CA LYS A 794 -13.42 -19.83 -0.74
C LYS A 794 -14.69 -20.31 -0.06
N ALA A 795 -15.04 -21.59 -0.22
CA ALA A 795 -16.21 -22.16 0.44
C ALA A 795 -16.11 -22.03 1.96
N ALA A 796 -14.91 -22.19 2.53
CA ALA A 796 -14.68 -22.10 3.97
C ALA A 796 -14.59 -20.65 4.51
N THR A 797 -14.08 -19.70 3.72
CA THR A 797 -13.71 -18.36 4.22
C THR A 797 -14.46 -17.20 3.56
N GLY A 798 -15.14 -17.46 2.44
CA GLY A 798 -15.72 -16.45 1.55
C GLY A 798 -14.69 -15.72 0.66
N TYR A 799 -13.39 -15.97 0.82
CA TYR A 799 -12.33 -15.34 0.04
C TYR A 799 -11.79 -16.28 -1.04
N GLN A 800 -11.69 -15.81 -2.29
CA GLN A 800 -11.00 -16.54 -3.36
C GLN A 800 -9.50 -16.20 -3.32
N PRO A 801 -8.61 -17.16 -3.01
CA PRO A 801 -7.17 -16.93 -3.07
C PRO A 801 -6.73 -16.38 -4.42
N ILE A 802 -5.79 -15.44 -4.46
CA ILE A 802 -5.06 -15.12 -5.70
C ILE A 802 -4.03 -16.21 -5.93
N VAL A 803 -3.96 -16.74 -7.15
CA VAL A 803 -2.97 -17.74 -7.55
C VAL A 803 -1.85 -17.02 -8.31
N PHE A 804 -0.63 -17.12 -7.79
CA PHE A 804 0.58 -16.69 -8.47
C PHE A 804 1.19 -17.88 -9.18
N ASP A 805 1.38 -17.77 -10.49
CA ASP A 805 1.90 -18.84 -11.32
C ASP A 805 2.80 -18.26 -12.43
N GLY A 806 3.91 -18.95 -12.66
CA GLY A 806 4.97 -18.51 -13.56
C GLY A 806 5.94 -17.52 -12.93
N SER A 807 6.95 -17.18 -13.71
CA SER A 807 8.04 -16.28 -13.32
C SER A 807 8.40 -15.35 -14.46
N SER A 808 9.12 -14.27 -14.17
CA SER A 808 9.54 -13.28 -15.16
C SER A 808 10.94 -12.74 -14.86
N PRO A 809 11.62 -12.08 -15.82
CA PRO A 809 12.90 -11.44 -15.54
C PRO A 809 12.77 -10.33 -14.49
N GLY A 810 13.80 -10.20 -13.65
CA GLY A 810 14.03 -9.07 -12.77
C GLY A 810 14.43 -7.81 -13.56
N ALA A 811 14.46 -6.66 -12.87
CA ALA A 811 14.72 -5.36 -13.49
C ALA A 811 16.06 -5.29 -14.23
N GLY A 812 17.11 -5.91 -13.70
CA GLY A 812 18.42 -5.95 -14.35
C GLY A 812 18.41 -6.69 -15.68
N LYS A 813 17.63 -7.77 -15.80
CA LYS A 813 17.49 -8.55 -17.05
C LYS A 813 16.51 -7.88 -18.01
N PHE A 814 15.49 -7.21 -17.50
CA PHE A 814 14.55 -6.42 -18.29
C PHE A 814 15.25 -5.20 -18.92
N GLY A 815 16.10 -4.51 -18.16
CA GLY A 815 16.69 -3.24 -18.54
C GLY A 815 15.66 -2.11 -18.43
N TYR A 816 15.51 -1.31 -19.49
CA TYR A 816 14.47 -0.30 -19.61
C TYR A 816 14.07 -0.12 -21.07
N LEU A 817 12.86 0.39 -21.27
CA LEU A 817 12.41 0.89 -22.57
C LEU A 817 12.58 2.40 -22.60
N LYS A 818 13.07 2.92 -23.71
CA LYS A 818 12.96 4.33 -24.04
C LYS A 818 11.93 4.45 -25.16
N ILE A 819 10.80 5.09 -24.88
CA ILE A 819 9.69 5.17 -25.81
C ILE A 819 9.37 6.62 -26.14
N ARG A 820 8.76 6.85 -27.30
CA ARG A 820 8.18 8.13 -27.72
C ARG A 820 6.91 7.87 -28.48
N ARG A 821 5.86 8.67 -28.31
CA ARG A 821 4.62 8.43 -29.04
C ARG A 821 4.79 8.74 -30.52
N ARG A 822 4.22 7.91 -31.39
CA ARG A 822 4.15 8.20 -32.83
C ARG A 822 3.12 9.30 -33.08
N LEU A 823 3.48 10.30 -33.87
CA LEU A 823 2.53 11.30 -34.36
C LEU A 823 1.62 10.61 -35.39
N ILE A 824 0.32 10.58 -35.13
CA ILE A 824 -0.66 10.16 -36.14
C ILE A 824 -0.67 11.27 -37.21
N ILE A 825 0.03 11.04 -38.31
CA ILE A 825 -0.12 11.86 -39.52
C ILE A 825 -1.48 11.47 -40.11
N THR A 826 -2.54 12.18 -39.73
CA THR A 826 -3.79 12.17 -40.50
C THR A 826 -3.46 12.66 -41.90
N LYS A 827 -3.48 11.75 -42.87
CA LYS A 827 -3.47 12.07 -44.30
C LYS A 827 -4.83 12.57 -44.74
#